data_AF-A0A537TL23-F1
#
_entry.id   AF-A0A537TL23-F1
#
_cell.length_a   1.000
_cell.length_b   1.000
_cell.length_c   1.000
_cell.angle_alpha   90.00
_cell.angle_beta   90.00
_cell.angle_gamma   90.00
#
_symmetry.space_group_name_H-M   'P 1'
#
loop_
_entity.id
_entity.type
_entity.pdbx_description
1 polymer ?
#
loop_
_entity_poly.entity_id
_entity_poly.type
_entity_poly.pdbx_seq_one_letter_code
_entity_poly.pdbx_strand_id
1 'polypeptide(L)'
;MRPGCDDLSPPHDAPAVADGAPDGDIIDRRLGEMRRRNGEIHRLESDPDHRDDEIVRLSAEVERLQAALCELRESTSWRITAPMRGLKKAGLRLRSYLSRTIVAPTRARIFPTRADDDVTLILRSGLFDPLHYAAHAADVRERGLDPVVHYITRGAAEGLDPHPLFDSSFYLEQNPDVARSGENPLVHYIRTGSPEGRDPHPLFDTAFYREQKPYVAALGLNPLVHFLAEGPTPAFDPLSSPRPLPDGGICIVTPDIAGPIKNGGIGTATYHFARLLEEAGHPVTVLFTGELSACRQAHWTNTYARMGIRFLSLSNLPPVTHHVYGSNWFLDRSWRVFKYLERKHYSVVHFQDWHGNGFWSIRAKRLGLAFDQTTLTVMTHSPTKWQDDGMQLFGPEPIETAKLVWVETYAIEHCDVLLSPSRYMIDWLSQNGVRTPRSVFVTPNAYTESPNEDGKPREVDNDHLVFFGRLETRKGLHVFGEALRQLRREGRSLPRKVSFLGTLVTVHGRPAAEYLGALRQDLPPVELSVIDHLDYAGAREYIERTRGLVIIPSLVDNCPLVVIECIENRFPFLAAKTGGIPDMVDARATFEPTPAALAARLAARHSIDHGAMRHPYSAREAAKIWRELHGEQGPFGRRERPSHTPTDIGEPPRVSVCIPFFEHDRYLETLVAAFEDQSYADFEVVLVNDGSGPEASQEFDRMAARTQGRFRFLTTEHRGPGGARNAAAEAATGDVLLFFDADDLPKRGDFVTTLVLALLRSGADCVTGSYDTVSTDRVLPTEQDVTSAYRPLGACLEAGFFENVLGAATMILWRSVFTRVGGFPTGRTSWEDHEFLLQLCFQGFKLETFPEALFYHRGNPSDRDQQANPFLHYRSLFAQLQRAPSADLARIIAAVGGPMLVARSGIGTTHTPGR
;
A
#
# COMPACT_ATOMS: atom_id res chain seq x y z
N MET A 1 -11.05 -60.37 -4.16
CA MET A 1 -9.78 -61.10 -3.94
C MET A 1 -8.69 -60.08 -3.67
N ARG A 2 -8.22 -59.97 -2.42
CA ARG A 2 -6.84 -59.54 -2.07
C ARG A 2 -5.90 -60.73 -2.36
N PRO A 3 -4.58 -60.56 -2.62
CA PRO A 3 -3.56 -60.28 -1.59
C PRO A 3 -2.43 -59.33 -2.08
N GLY A 4 -1.51 -58.78 -1.28
CA GLY A 4 -1.18 -59.02 0.12
C GLY A 4 -0.59 -57.75 0.77
N CYS A 5 -1.00 -57.56 2.01
CA CYS A 5 -0.46 -56.62 2.99
C CYS A 5 0.53 -57.45 3.81
N ASP A 6 1.79 -57.05 3.90
CA ASP A 6 2.69 -57.51 4.96
C ASP A 6 3.49 -56.31 5.47
N ASP A 7 3.13 -55.93 6.71
CA ASP A 7 4.00 -55.58 7.83
C ASP A 7 5.13 -54.55 7.63
N LEU A 8 4.87 -53.31 8.06
CA LEU A 8 5.90 -52.45 8.64
C LEU A 8 5.32 -51.75 9.87
N SER A 9 5.30 -52.50 10.97
CA SER A 9 5.37 -51.94 12.33
C SER A 9 6.46 -50.86 12.41
N PRO A 10 6.28 -49.76 13.17
CA PRO A 10 7.33 -48.76 13.34
C PRO A 10 8.53 -49.43 14.03
N PRO A 11 9.76 -49.28 13.51
CA PRO A 11 10.93 -49.68 14.28
C PRO A 11 11.04 -48.74 15.48
N HIS A 12 10.66 -49.25 16.65
CA HIS A 12 11.18 -48.79 17.93
C HIS A 12 12.68 -49.04 17.95
N ASP A 13 13.46 -48.11 17.39
CA ASP A 13 14.91 -48.02 17.60
C ASP A 13 15.36 -46.60 17.26
N ALA A 14 15.11 -45.66 18.17
CA ALA A 14 15.97 -44.49 18.26
C ALA A 14 17.33 -44.99 18.77
N PRO A 15 18.45 -44.84 18.03
CA PRO A 15 19.74 -45.14 18.59
C PRO A 15 19.96 -44.19 19.76
N ALA A 16 20.15 -44.75 20.96
CA ALA A 16 20.62 -44.03 22.11
C ALA A 16 21.88 -43.27 21.71
N VAL A 17 21.78 -41.94 21.61
CA VAL A 17 22.94 -41.09 21.37
C VAL A 17 23.78 -41.16 22.64
N ALA A 18 24.92 -41.81 22.53
CA ALA A 18 25.94 -41.85 23.54
C ALA A 18 26.33 -40.42 23.94
N ASP A 19 26.19 -40.12 25.23
CA ASP A 19 26.75 -38.94 25.89
C ASP A 19 28.24 -38.79 25.53
N GLY A 20 28.63 -37.68 24.88
CA GLY A 20 30.04 -37.31 24.82
C GLY A 20 30.58 -36.54 23.61
N ALA A 21 29.79 -36.00 22.68
CA ALA A 21 30.29 -35.11 21.61
C ALA A 21 29.79 -33.66 21.81
N PRO A 22 30.64 -32.63 21.64
CA PRO A 22 30.23 -31.24 21.83
C PRO A 22 29.23 -30.79 20.74
N ASP A 23 28.10 -30.22 21.15
CA ASP A 23 26.96 -29.79 20.31
C ASP A 23 27.30 -28.92 19.08
N GLY A 24 28.49 -28.30 19.04
CA GLY A 24 28.96 -27.53 17.88
C GLY A 24 29.17 -28.37 16.62
N ASP A 25 29.57 -29.63 16.74
CA ASP A 25 29.81 -30.54 15.60
C ASP A 25 28.51 -31.05 14.93
N ILE A 26 27.36 -30.82 15.56
CA ILE A 26 26.05 -31.27 15.08
C ILE A 26 25.43 -30.20 14.16
N ILE A 27 25.55 -28.92 14.51
CA ILE A 27 25.01 -27.80 13.73
C ILE A 27 25.77 -27.62 12.41
N ASP A 28 27.10 -27.65 12.45
CA ASP A 28 27.92 -27.51 11.24
C ASP A 28 27.69 -28.68 10.25
N ARG A 29 27.45 -29.88 10.78
CA ARG A 29 27.10 -31.06 9.98
C ARG A 29 25.72 -30.91 9.33
N ARG A 30 24.70 -30.48 10.07
CA ARG A 30 23.34 -30.25 9.55
C ARG A 30 23.28 -29.11 8.54
N LEU A 31 24.02 -28.01 8.77
CA LEU A 31 24.16 -26.91 7.80
C LEU A 31 24.95 -27.33 6.56
N GLY A 32 25.90 -28.26 6.68
CA GLY A 32 26.60 -28.87 5.56
C GLY A 32 25.66 -29.76 4.73
N GLU A 33 24.84 -30.57 5.40
CA GLU A 33 23.86 -31.47 4.77
C GLU A 33 22.75 -30.71 4.05
N MET A 34 22.21 -29.66 4.66
CA MET A 34 21.23 -28.77 4.05
C MET A 34 21.78 -28.08 2.79
N ARG A 35 23.04 -27.61 2.83
CA ARG A 35 23.71 -27.01 1.65
C ARG A 35 23.89 -28.03 0.52
N ARG A 36 24.19 -29.29 0.86
CA ARG A 36 24.30 -30.36 -0.14
C ARG A 36 22.94 -30.65 -0.79
N ARG A 37 21.86 -30.74 0.00
CA ARG A 37 20.49 -30.97 -0.49
C ARG A 37 19.96 -29.82 -1.35
N ASN A 38 20.15 -28.57 -0.93
CA ASN A 38 19.80 -27.41 -1.77
C ASN A 38 20.59 -27.38 -3.09
N GLY A 39 21.86 -27.82 -3.07
CA GLY A 39 22.65 -27.97 -4.29
C GLY A 39 22.24 -29.15 -5.18
N GLU A 40 21.49 -30.13 -4.65
CA GLU A 40 20.87 -31.22 -5.43
C GLU A 40 19.55 -30.76 -6.04
N ILE A 41 18.70 -30.07 -5.27
CA ILE A 41 17.46 -29.44 -5.76
C ILE A 41 17.77 -28.52 -6.94
N HIS A 42 18.73 -27.60 -6.77
CA HIS A 42 19.05 -26.64 -7.82
C HIS A 42 19.61 -27.29 -9.11
N ARG A 43 20.25 -28.46 -8.98
CA ARG A 43 20.70 -29.24 -10.15
C ARG A 43 19.55 -29.96 -10.84
N LEU A 44 18.57 -30.47 -10.09
CA LEU A 44 17.38 -31.12 -10.63
C LEU A 44 16.42 -30.12 -11.29
N GLU A 45 16.27 -28.92 -10.72
CA GLU A 45 15.51 -27.81 -11.31
C GLU A 45 16.07 -27.35 -12.66
N SER A 46 17.34 -27.66 -12.94
CA SER A 46 18.04 -27.29 -14.17
C SER A 46 17.99 -28.39 -15.25
N ASP A 47 17.40 -29.56 -14.96
CA ASP A 47 17.32 -30.70 -15.87
C ASP A 47 15.89 -30.83 -16.45
N PRO A 48 15.69 -30.72 -17.78
CA PRO A 48 14.37 -30.70 -18.41
C PRO A 48 13.62 -32.05 -18.42
N ASP A 49 14.27 -33.17 -18.08
CA ASP A 49 13.66 -34.52 -18.08
C ASP A 49 13.37 -35.09 -16.67
N HIS A 50 13.54 -34.30 -15.62
CA HIS A 50 13.41 -34.75 -14.23
C HIS A 50 11.95 -34.80 -13.72
N ARG A 51 11.65 -35.73 -12.79
CA ARG A 51 10.32 -35.93 -12.16
C ARG A 51 10.15 -35.12 -10.87
N ASP A 52 9.19 -34.20 -10.83
CA ASP A 52 8.85 -33.29 -9.72
C ASP A 52 8.82 -33.94 -8.31
N ASP A 53 8.47 -35.23 -8.22
CA ASP A 53 8.40 -35.99 -6.96
C ASP A 53 9.73 -35.98 -6.17
N GLU A 54 10.89 -35.91 -6.85
CA GLU A 54 12.20 -35.94 -6.18
C GLU A 54 12.60 -34.57 -5.59
N ILE A 55 12.22 -33.45 -6.25
CA ILE A 55 12.37 -32.10 -5.68
C ILE A 55 11.48 -31.93 -4.46
N VAL A 56 10.23 -32.41 -4.52
CA VAL A 56 9.30 -32.35 -3.39
C VAL A 56 9.86 -33.12 -2.20
N ARG A 57 10.41 -34.32 -2.43
CA ARG A 57 11.05 -35.11 -1.37
C ARG A 57 12.28 -34.40 -0.77
N LEU A 58 13.18 -33.87 -1.59
CA LEU A 58 14.38 -33.18 -1.11
C LEU A 58 14.05 -31.87 -0.38
N SER A 59 13.02 -31.15 -0.81
CA SER A 59 12.52 -29.94 -0.15
C SER A 59 11.97 -30.25 1.24
N ALA A 60 11.18 -31.33 1.37
CA ALA A 60 10.68 -31.80 2.67
C ALA A 60 11.80 -32.31 3.61
N GLU A 61 12.95 -32.74 3.09
CA GLU A 61 14.15 -33.06 3.90
C GLU A 61 14.87 -31.79 4.36
N VAL A 62 14.95 -30.76 3.51
CA VAL A 62 15.52 -29.44 3.85
C VAL A 62 14.70 -28.74 4.94
N GLU A 63 13.38 -28.74 4.83
CA GLU A 63 12.48 -28.17 5.84
C GLU A 63 12.62 -28.86 7.20
N ARG A 64 12.76 -30.19 7.22
CA ARG A 64 13.02 -30.95 8.45
C ARG A 64 14.37 -30.61 9.08
N LEU A 65 15.41 -30.42 8.28
CA LEU A 65 16.73 -29.98 8.78
C LEU A 65 16.68 -28.54 9.33
N GLN A 66 15.88 -27.66 8.71
CA GLN A 66 15.68 -26.28 9.18
C GLN A 66 14.92 -26.23 10.51
N ALA A 67 13.83 -27.00 10.65
CA ALA A 67 13.07 -27.09 11.89
C ALA A 67 13.95 -27.60 13.05
N ALA A 68 14.74 -28.64 12.79
CA ALA A 68 15.63 -29.22 13.80
C ALA A 68 16.83 -28.30 14.17
N LEU A 69 17.23 -27.37 13.28
CA LEU A 69 18.20 -26.32 13.59
C LEU A 69 17.60 -25.18 14.41
N CYS A 70 16.31 -24.87 14.22
CA CYS A 70 15.59 -23.90 15.03
C CYS A 70 15.44 -24.38 16.48
N GLU A 71 15.01 -25.64 16.69
CA GLU A 71 14.91 -26.23 18.04
C GLU A 71 16.25 -26.24 18.79
N LEU A 72 17.36 -26.56 18.11
CA LEU A 72 18.71 -26.53 18.70
C LEU A 72 19.13 -25.12 19.13
N ARG A 73 18.79 -24.10 18.33
CA ARG A 73 19.12 -22.68 18.60
C ARG A 73 18.29 -22.08 19.72
N GLU A 74 17.09 -22.58 19.95
CA GLU A 74 16.19 -22.13 21.01
C GLU A 74 16.47 -22.80 22.37
N SER A 75 17.28 -23.87 22.40
CA SER A 75 17.61 -24.56 23.65
C SER A 75 18.45 -23.71 24.62
N THR A 76 18.06 -23.77 25.90
CA THR A 76 18.61 -22.96 27.01
C THR A 76 20.10 -23.25 27.27
N SER A 77 20.57 -24.47 26.99
CA SER A 77 21.97 -24.90 27.16
C SER A 77 22.93 -24.18 26.19
N TRP A 78 22.47 -23.87 24.97
CA TRP A 78 23.26 -23.17 23.95
C TRP A 78 23.49 -21.70 24.30
N ARG A 79 22.45 -21.03 24.82
CA ARG A 79 22.48 -19.61 25.22
C ARG A 79 23.40 -19.35 26.42
N ILE A 80 23.49 -20.30 27.35
CA ILE A 80 24.26 -20.13 28.61
C ILE A 80 25.77 -20.35 28.41
N THR A 81 26.17 -21.19 27.47
CA THR A 81 27.59 -21.61 27.34
C THR A 81 28.35 -20.91 26.21
N ALA A 82 27.72 -19.99 25.46
CA ALA A 82 28.35 -19.24 24.37
C ALA A 82 29.57 -18.37 24.78
N PRO A 83 29.56 -17.65 25.93
CA PRO A 83 30.69 -16.79 26.32
C PRO A 83 31.96 -17.56 26.69
N MET A 84 31.82 -18.77 27.24
CA MET A 84 32.95 -19.58 27.72
C MET A 84 33.75 -20.25 26.59
N ARG A 85 33.20 -20.28 25.37
CA ARG A 85 33.82 -20.97 24.23
C ARG A 85 34.82 -20.11 23.44
N GLY A 86 34.77 -18.78 23.59
CA GLY A 86 35.69 -17.84 22.92
C GLY A 86 37.03 -17.59 23.63
N LEU A 87 37.11 -17.85 24.94
CA LEU A 87 38.24 -17.45 25.78
C LEU A 87 39.53 -18.28 25.60
N LYS A 88 39.47 -19.50 25.05
CA LYS A 88 40.66 -20.38 24.93
C LYS A 88 41.49 -20.18 23.65
N LYS A 89 41.00 -19.47 22.62
CA LYS A 89 41.71 -19.31 21.32
C LYS A 89 42.32 -17.92 21.07
N ALA A 90 41.84 -16.88 21.74
CA ALA A 90 42.27 -15.49 21.49
C ALA A 90 43.70 -15.18 22.00
N GLY A 91 44.09 -15.71 23.16
CA GLY A 91 45.37 -15.38 23.80
C GLY A 91 46.64 -15.84 23.07
N LEU A 92 46.55 -16.81 22.15
CA LEU A 92 47.71 -17.37 21.44
C LEU A 92 47.95 -16.74 20.06
N ARG A 93 46.98 -16.05 19.45
CA ARG A 93 47.08 -15.52 18.08
C ARG A 93 47.57 -14.08 17.99
N LEU A 94 47.33 -13.26 19.01
CA LEU A 94 47.70 -11.84 19.04
C LEU A 94 49.22 -11.61 18.95
N ARG A 95 50.02 -12.49 19.59
CA ARG A 95 51.50 -12.45 19.51
C ARG A 95 52.06 -12.76 18.13
N SER A 96 51.30 -13.42 17.25
CA SER A 96 51.76 -13.81 15.91
C SER A 96 51.43 -12.77 14.82
N TYR A 97 50.44 -11.92 15.08
CA TYR A 97 49.95 -10.90 14.13
C TYR A 97 50.84 -9.65 14.14
N LEU A 98 51.28 -9.19 15.33
CA LEU A 98 52.14 -8.01 15.48
C LEU A 98 53.56 -8.19 14.92
N SER A 99 54.02 -9.43 14.71
CA SER A 99 55.36 -9.71 14.18
C SER A 99 55.44 -9.79 12.65
N ARG A 100 54.32 -9.66 11.91
CA ARG A 100 54.27 -9.99 10.47
C ARG A 100 53.82 -8.88 9.52
N THR A 101 53.61 -7.64 9.99
CA THR A 101 53.11 -6.57 9.12
C THR A 101 53.93 -5.28 9.25
N ILE A 102 55.18 -5.33 8.78
CA ILE A 102 55.93 -4.15 8.35
C ILE A 102 56.17 -4.33 6.85
N VAL A 103 55.55 -3.48 6.01
CA VAL A 103 56.05 -2.88 4.73
C VAL A 103 54.92 -2.18 3.94
N ALA A 104 55.10 -0.86 3.73
CA ALA A 104 54.69 0.06 2.65
C ALA A 104 53.22 0.56 2.43
N PRO A 105 53.03 1.81 1.94
CA PRO A 105 51.98 2.72 2.41
C PRO A 105 50.84 2.98 1.40
N THR A 106 49.61 3.07 1.91
CA THR A 106 48.47 3.74 1.24
C THR A 106 47.78 4.59 2.30
N ARG A 107 47.41 5.82 1.95
CA ARG A 107 46.72 6.79 2.84
C ARG A 107 45.31 6.29 3.20
N ALA A 108 45.21 5.32 4.10
CA ALA A 108 44.05 5.12 4.94
C ALA A 108 44.29 5.90 6.25
N ARG A 109 43.26 6.55 6.79
CA ARG A 109 43.32 7.16 8.13
C ARG A 109 43.46 6.03 9.15
N ILE A 110 44.69 5.67 9.48
CA ILE A 110 44.98 4.68 10.51
C ILE A 110 44.80 5.36 11.87
N PHE A 111 43.82 4.90 12.63
CA PHE A 111 43.56 5.40 13.98
C PHE A 111 44.70 5.00 14.93
N PRO A 112 45.24 5.92 15.74
CA PRO A 112 46.29 5.59 16.71
C PRO A 112 45.66 4.86 17.92
N THR A 113 45.72 3.53 17.97
CA THR A 113 45.08 2.76 19.05
C THR A 113 46.06 2.10 20.01
N ARG A 114 45.73 2.17 21.32
CA ARG A 114 46.08 1.15 22.32
C ARG A 114 45.25 -0.11 22.04
N ALA A 115 45.58 -0.83 20.97
CA ALA A 115 44.72 -1.86 20.36
C ALA A 115 44.24 -2.94 21.34
N ASP A 116 45.06 -3.34 22.32
CA ASP A 116 44.71 -4.40 23.27
C ASP A 116 43.63 -3.98 24.29
N ASP A 117 43.64 -2.71 24.70
CA ASP A 117 42.66 -2.16 25.66
C ASP A 117 41.29 -1.92 25.00
N ASP A 118 41.28 -1.48 23.74
CA ASP A 118 40.06 -1.18 22.99
C ASP A 118 39.34 -2.46 22.51
N VAL A 119 40.10 -3.49 22.11
CA VAL A 119 39.55 -4.84 21.83
C VAL A 119 38.85 -5.38 23.06
N THR A 120 39.51 -5.30 24.22
CA THR A 120 38.95 -5.80 25.49
C THR A 120 37.69 -5.02 25.88
N LEU A 121 37.69 -3.70 25.69
CA LEU A 121 36.54 -2.84 25.97
C LEU A 121 35.33 -3.22 25.11
N ILE A 122 35.53 -3.33 23.80
CA ILE A 122 34.46 -3.66 22.85
C ILE A 122 33.88 -5.05 23.16
N LEU A 123 34.72 -6.07 23.35
CA LEU A 123 34.25 -7.43 23.64
C LEU A 123 33.51 -7.51 24.99
N ARG A 124 33.94 -6.77 26.01
CA ARG A 124 33.26 -6.74 27.33
C ARG A 124 31.95 -5.97 27.31
N SER A 125 31.77 -5.05 26.39
CA SER A 125 30.55 -4.24 26.30
C SER A 125 29.33 -5.02 25.82
N GLY A 126 29.53 -6.12 25.08
CA GLY A 126 28.45 -6.85 24.41
C GLY A 126 27.89 -6.14 23.17
N LEU A 127 28.43 -4.98 22.78
CA LEU A 127 28.00 -4.18 21.62
C LEU A 127 28.76 -4.52 20.33
N PHE A 128 29.29 -5.73 20.23
CA PHE A 128 29.96 -6.22 19.03
C PHE A 128 29.47 -7.64 18.73
N ASP A 129 28.85 -7.82 17.58
CA ASP A 129 28.37 -9.10 17.10
C ASP A 129 29.29 -9.62 15.98
N PRO A 130 30.15 -10.63 16.25
CA PRO A 130 31.08 -11.16 15.27
C PRO A 130 30.41 -11.79 14.04
N LEU A 131 29.19 -12.33 14.18
CA LEU A 131 28.46 -12.97 13.08
C LEU A 131 27.84 -11.92 12.17
N HIS A 132 27.19 -10.91 12.76
CA HIS A 132 26.70 -9.75 12.01
C HIS A 132 27.84 -9.06 11.28
N TYR A 133 28.94 -8.79 11.97
CA TYR A 133 30.07 -8.09 11.39
C TYR A 133 30.73 -8.87 10.24
N ALA A 134 30.95 -10.18 10.41
CA ALA A 134 31.52 -11.03 9.37
C ALA A 134 30.58 -11.25 8.16
N ALA A 135 29.27 -11.08 8.33
CA ALA A 135 28.32 -11.13 7.21
C ALA A 135 28.44 -9.90 6.28
N HIS A 136 28.88 -8.76 6.81
CA HIS A 136 28.95 -7.49 6.09
C HIS A 136 30.40 -7.09 5.71
N ALA A 137 31.41 -7.72 6.31
CA ALA A 137 32.83 -7.56 5.97
C ALA A 137 33.35 -8.76 5.15
N ALA A 138 33.28 -8.65 3.81
CA ALA A 138 33.62 -9.75 2.90
C ALA A 138 35.06 -10.26 3.05
N ASP A 139 36.01 -9.36 3.36
CA ASP A 139 37.43 -9.65 3.54
C ASP A 139 37.73 -10.40 4.85
N VAL A 140 36.97 -10.14 5.91
CA VAL A 140 37.03 -10.90 7.17
C VAL A 140 36.67 -12.36 6.93
N ARG A 141 35.63 -12.61 6.12
CA ARG A 141 35.17 -13.95 5.75
C ARG A 141 36.14 -14.69 4.81
N GLU A 142 36.68 -14.00 3.80
CA GLU A 142 37.56 -14.60 2.79
C GLU A 142 38.97 -14.88 3.32
N ARG A 143 39.48 -14.05 4.24
CA ARG A 143 40.86 -14.13 4.73
C ARG A 143 40.98 -14.64 6.16
N GLY A 144 39.86 -14.96 6.82
CA GLY A 144 39.82 -15.48 8.18
C GLY A 144 40.40 -14.51 9.21
N LEU A 145 40.19 -13.20 9.02
CA LEU A 145 40.66 -12.18 9.95
C LEU A 145 39.82 -12.20 11.24
N ASP A 146 40.38 -11.69 12.34
CA ASP A 146 39.64 -11.52 13.57
C ASP A 146 38.65 -10.33 13.42
N PRO A 147 37.33 -10.55 13.52
CA PRO A 147 36.31 -9.52 13.28
C PRO A 147 36.49 -8.25 14.11
N VAL A 148 36.82 -8.36 15.41
CA VAL A 148 36.91 -7.17 16.28
C VAL A 148 38.19 -6.38 16.01
N VAL A 149 39.29 -7.08 15.69
CA VAL A 149 40.54 -6.44 15.27
C VAL A 149 40.35 -5.73 13.93
N HIS A 150 39.62 -6.35 13.00
CA HIS A 150 39.29 -5.73 11.72
C HIS A 150 38.45 -4.46 11.91
N TYR A 151 37.41 -4.53 12.74
CA TYR A 151 36.55 -3.38 13.01
C TYR A 151 37.31 -2.17 13.57
N ILE A 152 38.21 -2.40 14.53
CA ILE A 152 39.01 -1.34 15.15
C ILE A 152 40.00 -0.73 14.17
N THR A 153 40.64 -1.55 13.33
CA THR A 153 41.73 -1.11 12.46
C THR A 153 41.28 -0.52 11.13
N ARG A 154 40.13 -0.94 10.61
CA ARG A 154 39.58 -0.50 9.31
C ARG A 154 38.08 -0.33 9.30
N GLY A 155 37.35 -1.31 9.81
CA GLY A 155 35.91 -1.41 9.60
C GLY A 155 35.10 -0.19 9.99
N ALA A 156 35.43 0.43 11.13
CA ALA A 156 34.73 1.63 11.56
C ALA A 156 34.99 2.84 10.65
N ALA A 157 36.18 2.95 10.05
CA ALA A 157 36.48 4.01 9.06
C ALA A 157 35.77 3.77 7.73
N GLU A 158 35.47 2.51 7.42
CA GLU A 158 34.72 2.08 6.23
C GLU A 158 33.20 2.15 6.45
N GLY A 159 32.75 2.61 7.63
CA GLY A 159 31.34 2.76 7.97
C GLY A 159 30.62 1.44 8.27
N LEU A 160 31.36 0.36 8.52
CA LEU A 160 30.77 -0.93 8.87
C LEU A 160 30.24 -0.92 10.31
N ASP A 161 29.09 -1.57 10.52
CA ASP A 161 28.40 -1.57 11.81
C ASP A 161 28.86 -2.75 12.67
N PRO A 162 29.31 -2.52 13.92
CA PRO A 162 29.76 -3.56 14.83
C PRO A 162 28.60 -4.40 15.38
N HIS A 163 27.38 -3.87 15.35
CA HIS A 163 26.17 -4.49 15.91
C HIS A 163 24.93 -3.91 15.22
N PRO A 164 23.83 -4.67 15.01
CA PRO A 164 22.58 -4.17 14.41
C PRO A 164 21.92 -2.96 15.09
N LEU A 165 22.34 -2.62 16.31
CA LEU A 165 21.81 -1.53 17.13
C LEU A 165 22.87 -0.45 17.42
N PHE A 166 23.99 -0.48 16.72
CA PHE A 166 25.01 0.56 16.77
C PHE A 166 25.42 0.90 15.34
N ASP A 167 25.09 2.11 14.88
CA ASP A 167 25.33 2.55 13.51
C ASP A 167 26.55 3.47 13.48
N SER A 168 27.66 2.97 12.92
CA SER A 168 28.96 3.65 12.91
C SER A 168 28.91 4.97 12.14
N SER A 169 28.18 4.98 11.03
CA SER A 169 28.09 6.15 10.14
C SER A 169 27.19 7.23 10.75
N PHE A 170 26.00 6.86 11.23
CA PHE A 170 25.10 7.74 11.97
C PHE A 170 25.80 8.36 13.18
N TYR A 171 26.52 7.54 13.96
CA TYR A 171 27.17 8.02 15.17
C TYR A 171 28.25 9.07 14.85
N LEU A 172 29.02 8.90 13.77
CA LEU A 172 30.00 9.91 13.34
C LEU A 172 29.35 11.16 12.72
N GLU A 173 28.23 11.02 12.01
CA GLU A 173 27.46 12.13 11.45
C GLU A 173 26.85 13.03 12.53
N GLN A 174 26.28 12.43 13.57
CA GLN A 174 25.70 13.18 14.70
C GLN A 174 26.77 13.76 15.64
N ASN A 175 28.00 13.25 15.58
CA ASN A 175 29.08 13.65 16.46
C ASN A 175 30.33 14.11 15.69
N PRO A 176 30.30 15.33 15.07
CA PRO A 176 31.40 15.85 14.27
C PRO A 176 32.71 16.08 15.05
N ASP A 177 32.66 16.14 16.38
CA ASP A 177 33.82 16.15 17.26
C ASP A 177 34.57 14.81 17.23
N VAL A 178 33.84 13.69 17.24
CA VAL A 178 34.37 12.32 17.15
C VAL A 178 34.93 12.04 15.75
N ALA A 179 34.20 12.48 14.73
CA ALA A 179 34.67 12.37 13.34
C ALA A 179 35.99 13.13 13.10
N ARG A 180 36.18 14.28 13.78
CA ARG A 180 37.43 15.06 13.71
C ARG A 180 38.56 14.48 14.55
N SER A 181 38.27 13.89 15.71
CA SER A 181 39.29 13.27 16.56
C SER A 181 39.87 12.01 15.94
N GLY A 182 39.10 11.35 15.05
CA GLY A 182 39.48 10.06 14.49
C GLY A 182 39.48 8.97 15.56
N GLU A 183 38.61 9.07 16.56
CA GLU A 183 38.41 7.99 17.51
C GLU A 183 37.44 6.95 16.92
N ASN A 184 37.59 5.67 17.30
CA ASN A 184 36.64 4.65 16.87
C ASN A 184 35.24 4.95 17.46
N PRO A 185 34.17 4.99 16.66
CA PRO A 185 32.84 5.42 17.08
C PRO A 185 32.27 4.59 18.22
N LEU A 186 32.45 3.26 18.20
CA LEU A 186 31.95 2.38 19.26
C LEU A 186 32.77 2.55 20.55
N VAL A 187 34.10 2.69 20.44
CA VAL A 187 34.96 2.97 21.61
C VAL A 187 34.57 4.28 22.27
N HIS A 188 34.38 5.33 21.46
CA HIS A 188 33.95 6.64 21.94
C HIS A 188 32.56 6.55 22.60
N TYR A 189 31.61 5.84 21.99
CA TYR A 189 30.28 5.64 22.57
C TYR A 189 30.36 4.94 23.93
N ILE A 190 31.12 3.85 24.06
CA ILE A 190 31.21 3.11 25.32
C ILE A 190 31.83 3.98 26.43
N ARG A 191 32.88 4.75 26.12
CA ARG A 191 33.63 5.52 27.12
C ARG A 191 32.97 6.85 27.49
N THR A 192 32.46 7.56 26.49
CA THR A 192 32.14 8.99 26.61
C THR A 192 30.72 9.26 26.15
N GLY A 193 30.35 8.79 24.95
CA GLY A 193 29.07 9.17 24.37
C GLY A 193 27.85 8.62 25.07
N SER A 194 27.92 7.38 25.56
CA SER A 194 26.86 6.80 26.35
C SER A 194 26.65 7.59 27.64
N PRO A 195 27.65 7.85 28.50
CA PRO A 195 27.51 8.77 29.64
C PRO A 195 26.90 10.13 29.27
N GLU A 196 27.35 10.74 28.18
CA GLU A 196 26.87 12.05 27.69
C GLU A 196 25.44 12.01 27.11
N GLY A 197 24.84 10.82 26.93
CA GLY A 197 23.49 10.68 26.41
C GLY A 197 23.39 10.78 24.87
N ARG A 198 24.49 10.49 24.16
CA ARG A 198 24.53 10.48 22.69
C ARG A 198 23.86 9.23 22.15
N ASP A 199 23.09 9.37 21.08
CA ASP A 199 22.36 8.25 20.47
C ASP A 199 23.29 7.35 19.64
N PRO A 200 23.31 6.02 19.89
CA PRO A 200 24.13 5.07 19.15
C PRO A 200 23.53 4.63 17.81
N HIS A 201 22.22 4.83 17.62
CA HIS A 201 21.47 4.36 16.45
C HIS A 201 20.21 5.21 16.24
N PRO A 202 19.73 5.44 15.01
CA PRO A 202 18.53 6.26 14.73
C PRO A 202 17.21 5.79 15.38
N LEU A 203 17.19 4.55 15.89
CA LEU A 203 16.03 3.93 16.54
C LEU A 203 16.19 3.81 18.07
N PHE A 204 17.30 4.33 18.63
CA PHE A 204 17.59 4.25 20.05
C PHE A 204 17.80 5.66 20.61
N ASP A 205 16.76 6.20 21.25
CA ASP A 205 16.81 7.49 21.96
C ASP A 205 17.28 7.26 23.40
N THR A 206 18.48 7.75 23.68
CA THR A 206 19.21 7.53 24.93
C THR A 206 18.62 8.37 26.07
N ALA A 207 18.13 9.58 25.76
CA ALA A 207 17.51 10.47 26.73
C ALA A 207 16.15 9.89 27.16
N PHE A 208 15.34 9.47 26.19
CA PHE A 208 14.06 8.82 26.42
C PHE A 208 14.20 7.52 27.21
N TYR A 209 15.17 6.66 26.86
CA TYR A 209 15.39 5.40 27.57
C TYR A 209 15.75 5.64 29.05
N ARG A 210 16.56 6.67 29.33
CA ARG A 210 16.92 7.08 30.69
C ARG A 210 15.76 7.69 31.46
N GLU A 211 14.88 8.42 30.79
CA GLU A 211 13.66 8.96 31.40
C GLU A 211 12.71 7.82 31.83
N GLN A 212 12.54 6.80 30.98
CA GLN A 212 11.73 5.62 31.30
C GLN A 212 12.35 4.74 32.39
N LYS A 213 13.69 4.71 32.46
CA LYS A 213 14.45 3.91 33.43
C LYS A 213 15.44 4.80 34.20
N PRO A 214 14.97 5.67 35.13
CA PRO A 214 15.83 6.65 35.81
C PRO A 214 17.04 6.03 36.55
N TYR A 215 16.92 4.78 36.99
CA TYR A 215 18.02 4.05 37.64
C TYR A 215 19.18 3.72 36.70
N VAL A 216 18.96 3.63 35.37
CA VAL A 216 20.02 3.42 34.37
C VAL A 216 20.97 4.62 34.38
N ALA A 217 20.42 5.85 34.45
CA ALA A 217 21.21 7.05 34.60
C ALA A 217 21.84 7.16 36.01
N ALA A 218 21.08 6.85 37.07
CA ALA A 218 21.56 6.96 38.45
C ALA A 218 22.72 6.00 38.78
N LEU A 219 22.76 4.82 38.15
CA LEU A 219 23.81 3.82 38.32
C LEU A 219 24.94 3.94 37.28
N GLY A 220 24.87 4.92 36.37
CA GLY A 220 25.87 5.11 35.32
C GLY A 220 25.94 3.96 34.31
N LEU A 221 24.84 3.21 34.13
CA LEU A 221 24.80 2.09 33.19
C LEU A 221 24.71 2.59 31.75
N ASN A 222 25.33 1.85 30.82
CA ASN A 222 25.19 2.13 29.39
C ASN A 222 23.75 1.75 28.94
N PRO A 223 22.95 2.71 28.45
CA PRO A 223 21.55 2.49 28.09
C PRO A 223 21.34 1.39 27.05
N LEU A 224 22.19 1.32 26.03
CA LEU A 224 22.08 0.32 24.96
C LEU A 224 22.46 -1.09 25.46
N VAL A 225 23.48 -1.18 26.33
CA VAL A 225 23.87 -2.47 26.95
C VAL A 225 22.76 -2.96 27.88
N HIS A 226 22.17 -2.05 28.67
CA HIS A 226 21.05 -2.38 29.54
C HIS A 226 19.81 -2.84 28.74
N PHE A 227 19.50 -2.15 27.63
CA PHE A 227 18.44 -2.55 26.71
C PHE A 227 18.64 -3.95 26.13
N LEU A 228 19.87 -4.30 25.73
CA LEU A 228 20.19 -5.63 25.23
C LEU A 228 20.09 -6.72 26.31
N ALA A 229 20.39 -6.39 27.56
CA ALA A 229 20.36 -7.33 28.68
C ALA A 229 18.92 -7.63 29.16
N GLU A 230 18.00 -6.67 29.11
CA GLU A 230 16.58 -6.88 29.45
C GLU A 230 15.79 -7.58 28.32
N GLY A 231 16.31 -7.59 27.09
CA GLY A 231 15.59 -8.02 25.89
C GLY A 231 14.54 -6.99 25.45
N PRO A 232 14.03 -7.05 24.20
CA PRO A 232 12.94 -6.19 23.79
C PRO A 232 11.71 -6.51 24.65
N THR A 233 11.24 -5.54 25.45
CA THR A 233 9.94 -5.63 26.09
C THR A 233 8.87 -5.92 25.02
N PRO A 234 7.91 -6.84 25.27
CA PRO A 234 6.78 -6.98 24.37
C PRO A 234 6.04 -5.65 24.31
N ALA A 235 5.81 -5.18 23.08
CA ALA A 235 5.18 -3.91 22.68
C ALA A 235 6.05 -2.64 22.75
N PHE A 236 6.93 -2.46 21.77
CA PHE A 236 6.95 -1.15 21.11
C PHE A 236 5.63 -1.03 20.34
N ASP A 237 4.69 -0.25 20.88
CA ASP A 237 3.48 0.14 20.16
C ASP A 237 3.78 1.40 19.33
N PRO A 238 3.90 1.33 18.01
CA PRO A 238 4.04 2.53 17.17
C PRO A 238 2.83 3.47 17.27
N LEU A 239 1.72 3.06 17.89
CA LEU A 239 0.56 3.91 18.19
C LEU A 239 0.74 4.77 19.44
N SER A 240 1.73 4.50 20.31
CA SER A 240 2.06 5.27 21.51
C SER A 240 3.27 6.18 21.29
N SER A 241 3.16 7.08 20.29
CA SER A 241 4.10 8.20 20.18
C SER A 241 4.08 9.03 21.47
N PRO A 242 5.23 9.53 21.97
CA PRO A 242 5.31 10.30 23.22
C PRO A 242 4.64 11.70 23.14
N ARG A 243 4.18 12.13 21.96
CA ARG A 243 3.22 13.24 21.86
C ARG A 243 1.80 12.68 21.81
N PRO A 244 0.92 13.06 22.75
CA PRO A 244 -0.52 12.87 22.59
C PRO A 244 -0.92 13.35 21.19
N LEU A 245 -1.74 12.55 20.49
CA LEU A 245 -2.38 13.07 19.29
C LEU A 245 -3.17 14.32 19.72
N PRO A 246 -3.00 15.45 19.05
CA PRO A 246 -3.87 16.59 19.28
C PRO A 246 -5.30 16.11 18.98
N ASP A 247 -6.16 16.05 19.99
CA ASP A 247 -7.56 15.68 19.78
C ASP A 247 -8.16 16.59 18.70
N GLY A 248 -8.62 16.00 17.60
CA GLY A 248 -9.28 16.74 16.52
C GLY A 248 -8.35 17.52 15.60
N GLY A 249 -7.09 17.09 15.40
CA GLY A 249 -6.19 17.61 14.37
C GLY A 249 -6.60 17.23 12.93
N ILE A 250 -5.80 17.67 11.95
CA ILE A 250 -5.98 17.37 10.52
C ILE A 250 -5.01 16.25 10.13
N CYS A 251 -5.51 15.22 9.46
CA CYS A 251 -4.69 14.18 8.85
C CYS A 251 -4.66 14.33 7.32
N ILE A 252 -3.48 14.28 6.71
CA ILE A 252 -3.28 14.20 5.26
C ILE A 252 -2.75 12.81 4.95
N VAL A 253 -3.55 12.01 4.27
CA VAL A 253 -3.17 10.66 3.82
C VAL A 253 -2.68 10.76 2.39
N THR A 254 -1.39 10.47 2.19
CA THR A 254 -0.74 10.68 0.88
C THR A 254 0.30 9.61 0.57
N PRO A 255 0.32 9.05 -0.65
CA PRO A 255 1.45 8.26 -1.13
C PRO A 255 2.63 9.11 -1.64
N ASP A 256 2.46 10.42 -1.79
CA ASP A 256 3.45 11.30 -2.41
C ASP A 256 3.56 12.66 -1.69
N ILE A 257 4.78 13.01 -1.29
CA ILE A 257 5.12 14.27 -0.63
C ILE A 257 6.60 14.59 -0.84
N ALA A 258 6.96 15.87 -0.87
CA ALA A 258 8.34 16.32 -1.07
C ALA A 258 9.30 15.74 -0.02
N GLY A 259 10.39 15.10 -0.49
CA GLY A 259 11.44 14.55 0.36
C GLY A 259 11.47 13.01 0.37
N PRO A 260 10.54 12.33 1.09
CA PRO A 260 10.54 10.87 1.28
C PRO A 260 10.69 10.03 0.01
N ILE A 261 10.22 10.58 -1.10
CA ILE A 261 10.40 10.04 -2.43
C ILE A 261 10.81 11.13 -3.41
N LYS A 262 11.38 10.71 -4.54
CA LYS A 262 11.44 11.59 -5.72
C LYS A 262 10.01 11.82 -6.21
N ASN A 263 9.47 12.97 -5.89
CA ASN A 263 8.06 13.29 -6.07
C ASN A 263 7.76 14.06 -7.36
N GLY A 264 6.49 14.07 -7.74
CA GLY A 264 5.97 14.95 -8.79
C GLY A 264 5.28 16.19 -8.21
N GLY A 265 4.51 16.88 -9.06
CA GLY A 265 3.72 18.03 -8.63
C GLY A 265 2.73 17.71 -7.50
N ILE A 266 2.16 16.50 -7.44
CA ILE A 266 1.22 16.14 -6.36
C ILE A 266 1.92 16.16 -4.99
N GLY A 267 3.10 15.54 -4.89
CA GLY A 267 3.86 15.57 -3.65
C GLY A 267 4.31 16.98 -3.25
N THR A 268 4.66 17.84 -4.21
CA THR A 268 5.01 19.24 -3.92
C THR A 268 3.79 20.05 -3.49
N ALA A 269 2.61 19.85 -4.12
CA ALA A 269 1.35 20.48 -3.69
C ALA A 269 1.01 20.10 -2.25
N THR A 270 1.17 18.82 -1.93
CA THR A 270 0.87 18.26 -0.62
C THR A 270 1.80 18.82 0.45
N TYR A 271 3.07 19.02 0.11
CA TYR A 271 4.04 19.70 0.98
C TYR A 271 3.59 21.14 1.31
N HIS A 272 3.30 21.96 0.30
CA HIS A 272 2.84 23.33 0.53
C HIS A 272 1.49 23.39 1.25
N PHE A 273 0.59 22.44 0.98
CA PHE A 273 -0.68 22.35 1.66
C PHE A 273 -0.52 22.03 3.15
N ALA A 274 0.31 21.03 3.49
CA ALA A 274 0.62 20.69 4.88
C ALA A 274 1.27 21.87 5.61
N ARG A 275 2.16 22.61 4.93
CA ARG A 275 2.81 23.82 5.46
C ARG A 275 1.82 24.94 5.73
N LEU A 276 0.95 25.23 4.77
CA LEU A 276 -0.07 26.27 4.90
C LEU A 276 -1.01 26.02 6.09
N LEU A 277 -1.42 24.76 6.31
CA LEU A 277 -2.27 24.39 7.43
C LEU A 277 -1.55 24.55 8.78
N GLU A 278 -0.28 24.17 8.85
CA GLU A 278 0.54 24.36 10.06
C GLU A 278 0.76 25.86 10.35
N GLU A 279 1.07 26.66 9.32
CA GLU A 279 1.19 28.13 9.44
C GLU A 279 -0.11 28.81 9.85
N ALA A 280 -1.26 28.21 9.50
CA ALA A 280 -2.58 28.66 9.93
C ALA A 280 -2.93 28.22 11.37
N GLY A 281 -2.03 27.51 12.06
CA GLY A 281 -2.18 27.09 13.46
C GLY A 281 -2.89 25.76 13.67
N HIS A 282 -3.10 24.97 12.61
CA HIS A 282 -3.71 23.65 12.75
C HIS A 282 -2.68 22.57 13.10
N PRO A 283 -2.99 21.63 14.01
CA PRO A 283 -2.15 20.45 14.20
C PRO A 283 -2.27 19.52 12.99
N VAL A 284 -1.16 19.31 12.26
CA VAL A 284 -1.12 18.52 11.03
C VAL A 284 -0.37 17.20 11.24
N THR A 285 -1.01 16.09 10.85
CA THR A 285 -0.37 14.79 10.66
C THR A 285 -0.35 14.43 9.18
N VAL A 286 0.81 14.04 8.66
CA VAL A 286 0.96 13.38 7.35
C VAL A 286 1.09 11.88 7.59
N LEU A 287 0.10 11.12 7.12
CA LEU A 287 0.16 9.66 7.03
C LEU A 287 0.63 9.29 5.61
N PHE A 288 1.92 9.00 5.49
CA PHE A 288 2.57 8.63 4.25
C PHE A 288 2.34 7.16 3.91
N THR A 289 1.78 6.88 2.74
CA THR A 289 1.42 5.52 2.28
C THR A 289 2.30 4.99 1.16
N GLY A 290 3.25 5.81 0.68
CA GLY A 290 4.22 5.42 -0.34
C GLY A 290 5.37 4.60 0.22
N GLU A 291 6.23 4.11 -0.67
CA GLU A 291 7.47 3.42 -0.30
C GLU A 291 8.61 4.44 -0.17
N LEU A 292 9.33 4.43 0.95
CA LEU A 292 10.44 5.36 1.18
C LEU A 292 11.60 5.04 0.22
N SER A 293 11.84 5.92 -0.75
CA SER A 293 12.93 5.73 -1.73
C SER A 293 14.24 6.39 -1.30
N ALA A 294 14.20 7.28 -0.30
CA ALA A 294 15.34 8.00 0.23
C ALA A 294 15.30 8.02 1.77
N CYS A 295 16.45 7.79 2.42
CA CYS A 295 16.65 7.84 3.88
C CYS A 295 15.73 6.94 4.75
N ARG A 296 16.19 6.57 5.96
CA ARG A 296 15.36 5.83 6.92
C ARG A 296 14.23 6.72 7.44
N GLN A 297 13.09 6.16 7.81
CA GLN A 297 11.92 6.91 8.29
C GLN A 297 12.22 7.96 9.37
N ALA A 298 13.12 7.65 10.32
CA ALA A 298 13.51 8.58 11.39
C ALA A 298 13.98 9.94 10.84
N HIS A 299 14.65 9.95 9.70
CA HIS A 299 15.05 11.19 9.01
C HIS A 299 13.82 12.05 8.68
N TRP A 300 12.82 11.48 8.00
CA TRP A 300 11.62 12.22 7.59
C TRP A 300 10.73 12.61 8.75
N THR A 301 10.61 11.75 9.76
CA THR A 301 9.95 12.10 11.03
C THR A 301 10.57 13.35 11.63
N ASN A 302 11.91 13.43 11.71
CA ASN A 302 12.62 14.57 12.27
C ASN A 302 12.53 15.81 11.37
N THR A 303 12.66 15.65 10.05
CA THR A 303 12.58 16.75 9.08
C THR A 303 11.22 17.45 9.14
N TYR A 304 10.13 16.69 9.11
CA TYR A 304 8.78 17.26 9.24
C TYR A 304 8.48 17.74 10.67
N ALA A 305 9.02 17.09 11.71
CA ALA A 305 8.83 17.56 13.09
C ALA A 305 9.44 18.96 13.33
N ARG A 306 10.59 19.29 12.70
CA ARG A 306 11.16 20.65 12.71
C ARG A 306 10.26 21.68 12.03
N MET A 307 9.37 21.21 11.17
CA MET A 307 8.34 21.97 10.50
C MET A 307 7.04 22.05 11.31
N GLY A 308 6.96 21.51 12.53
CA GLY A 308 5.69 21.45 13.27
C GLY A 308 4.69 20.42 12.72
N ILE A 309 5.05 19.66 11.68
CA ILE A 309 4.21 18.67 11.02
C ILE A 309 4.59 17.28 11.54
N ARG A 310 3.61 16.49 11.96
CA ARG A 310 3.86 15.09 12.36
C ARG A 310 3.88 14.20 11.13
N PHE A 311 4.98 13.50 10.87
CA PHE A 311 5.09 12.55 9.75
C PHE A 311 5.08 11.09 10.25
N LEU A 312 4.24 10.26 9.65
CA LEU A 312 4.12 8.83 9.94
C LEU A 312 4.14 8.04 8.64
N SER A 313 4.95 6.98 8.55
CA SER A 313 4.89 6.03 7.43
C SER A 313 3.97 4.87 7.75
N LEU A 314 3.16 4.45 6.77
CA LEU A 314 2.33 3.26 6.86
C LEU A 314 3.18 2.00 7.06
N SER A 315 4.43 1.96 6.57
CA SER A 315 5.36 0.84 6.75
C SER A 315 5.62 0.47 8.21
N ASN A 316 5.35 1.38 9.15
CA ASN A 316 5.48 1.12 10.59
C ASN A 316 4.25 0.50 11.23
N LEU A 317 3.14 0.40 10.51
CA LEU A 317 1.98 -0.33 11.01
C LEU A 317 2.23 -1.82 10.82
N PRO A 318 1.89 -2.65 11.83
CA PRO A 318 2.05 -4.08 11.73
C PRO A 318 1.38 -4.60 10.45
N PRO A 319 1.99 -5.59 9.77
CA PRO A 319 1.39 -6.18 8.58
C PRO A 319 0.04 -6.81 8.92
N VAL A 320 -0.82 -6.95 7.91
CA VAL A 320 -2.05 -7.72 8.05
C VAL A 320 -1.64 -9.16 8.39
N THR A 321 -2.16 -9.69 9.49
CA THR A 321 -1.69 -10.96 10.10
C THR A 321 -2.17 -12.21 9.37
N HIS A 322 -3.11 -12.09 8.44
CA HIS A 322 -3.70 -13.23 7.71
C HIS A 322 -3.64 -12.99 6.20
N HIS A 323 -3.48 -14.08 5.43
CA HIS A 323 -3.55 -14.05 3.98
C HIS A 323 -4.95 -13.58 3.54
N VAL A 324 -5.03 -12.63 2.61
CA VAL A 324 -6.30 -12.09 2.11
C VAL A 324 -6.49 -12.58 0.67
N TYR A 325 -7.51 -13.40 0.44
CA TYR A 325 -7.79 -13.95 -0.88
C TYR A 325 -8.16 -12.82 -1.86
N GLY A 326 -7.55 -12.84 -3.06
CA GLY A 326 -7.78 -11.82 -4.08
C GLY A 326 -7.27 -10.42 -3.71
N SER A 327 -6.37 -10.29 -2.74
CA SER A 327 -5.90 -8.98 -2.30
C SER A 327 -5.02 -8.28 -3.31
N ASN A 328 -5.27 -6.98 -3.50
CA ASN A 328 -4.44 -6.08 -4.30
C ASN A 328 -3.69 -5.12 -3.38
N TRP A 329 -2.51 -4.68 -3.80
CA TRP A 329 -1.66 -3.79 -2.98
C TRP A 329 -2.37 -2.50 -2.55
N PHE A 330 -3.28 -1.96 -3.37
CA PHE A 330 -4.04 -0.74 -3.06
C PHE A 330 -5.17 -0.99 -2.05
N LEU A 331 -5.79 -2.18 -2.08
CA LEU A 331 -6.80 -2.58 -1.10
C LEU A 331 -6.17 -2.83 0.27
N ASP A 332 -5.02 -3.51 0.32
CA ASP A 332 -4.26 -3.71 1.56
C ASP A 332 -3.80 -2.37 2.14
N ARG A 333 -3.23 -1.50 1.31
CA ARG A 333 -2.83 -0.15 1.71
C ARG A 333 -4.00 0.65 2.30
N SER A 334 -5.14 0.70 1.60
CA SER A 334 -6.33 1.38 2.10
C SER A 334 -6.85 0.75 3.40
N TRP A 335 -6.76 -0.57 3.54
CA TRP A 335 -7.23 -1.28 4.74
C TRP A 335 -6.39 -0.91 5.96
N ARG A 336 -5.07 -0.87 5.80
CA ARG A 336 -4.14 -0.43 6.86
C ARG A 336 -4.37 1.03 7.26
N VAL A 337 -4.68 1.89 6.28
CA VAL A 337 -5.10 3.28 6.54
C VAL A 337 -6.38 3.30 7.37
N PHE A 338 -7.40 2.53 6.99
CA PHE A 338 -8.66 2.43 7.73
C PHE A 338 -8.44 1.99 9.18
N LYS A 339 -7.72 0.89 9.43
CA LYS A 339 -7.45 0.40 10.79
C LYS A 339 -6.60 1.35 11.63
N TYR A 340 -5.74 2.16 10.99
CA TYR A 340 -5.04 3.23 11.69
C TYR A 340 -5.99 4.35 12.10
N LEU A 341 -6.78 4.87 11.16
CA LEU A 341 -7.68 5.98 11.39
C LEU A 341 -8.78 5.63 12.38
N GLU A 342 -9.31 4.41 12.37
CA GLU A 342 -10.32 3.95 13.32
C GLU A 342 -9.86 4.08 14.79
N ARG A 343 -8.55 3.95 15.04
CA ARG A 343 -7.97 4.05 16.39
C ARG A 343 -7.58 5.47 16.78
N LYS A 344 -7.65 6.44 15.85
CA LYS A 344 -7.17 7.81 16.05
C LYS A 344 -8.28 8.82 15.76
N HIS A 345 -8.41 9.86 16.58
CA HIS A 345 -9.43 10.88 16.37
C HIS A 345 -8.88 12.09 15.61
N TYR A 346 -9.38 12.29 14.38
CA TYR A 346 -9.13 13.47 13.54
C TYR A 346 -10.45 14.19 13.24
N SER A 347 -10.42 15.53 13.18
CA SER A 347 -11.59 16.31 12.77
C SER A 347 -11.77 16.28 11.25
N VAL A 348 -10.66 16.22 10.53
CA VAL A 348 -10.60 16.18 9.07
C VAL A 348 -9.52 15.20 8.64
N VAL A 349 -9.84 14.36 7.66
CA VAL A 349 -8.88 13.52 6.95
C VAL A 349 -8.97 13.85 5.46
N HIS A 350 -7.86 14.34 4.90
CA HIS A 350 -7.71 14.60 3.48
C HIS A 350 -7.04 13.40 2.80
N PHE A 351 -7.77 12.73 1.91
CA PHE A 351 -7.23 11.71 1.02
C PHE A 351 -6.87 12.31 -0.33
N GLN A 352 -5.85 11.78 -0.99
CA GLN A 352 -5.68 11.95 -2.43
C GLN A 352 -6.54 10.93 -3.19
N ASP A 353 -6.98 11.32 -4.38
CA ASP A 353 -7.78 10.49 -5.29
C ASP A 353 -7.05 9.23 -5.76
N TRP A 354 -5.76 9.34 -6.09
CA TRP A 354 -4.99 8.22 -6.65
C TRP A 354 -4.55 7.18 -5.60
N HIS A 355 -4.43 5.92 -6.06
CA HIS A 355 -4.11 4.73 -5.26
C HIS A 355 -5.19 4.28 -4.26
N GLY A 356 -6.40 4.85 -4.31
CA GLY A 356 -7.55 4.36 -3.55
C GLY A 356 -7.42 4.40 -2.01
N ASN A 357 -6.51 5.20 -1.45
CA ASN A 357 -6.18 5.15 -0.01
C ASN A 357 -7.40 5.34 0.92
N GLY A 358 -8.35 6.20 0.54
CA GLY A 358 -9.54 6.51 1.33
C GLY A 358 -10.67 5.48 1.27
N PHE A 359 -10.59 4.50 0.37
CA PHE A 359 -11.67 3.59 0.02
C PHE A 359 -12.38 2.95 1.23
N TRP A 360 -11.65 2.21 2.07
CA TRP A 360 -12.25 1.52 3.21
C TRP A 360 -12.75 2.47 4.31
N SER A 361 -12.07 3.61 4.50
CA SER A 361 -12.49 4.59 5.53
C SER A 361 -13.80 5.28 5.15
N ILE A 362 -13.91 5.69 3.88
CA ILE A 362 -15.11 6.33 3.32
C ILE A 362 -16.28 5.34 3.31
N ARG A 363 -16.03 4.09 2.91
CA ARG A 363 -17.03 3.02 2.98
C ARG A 363 -17.51 2.74 4.41
N ALA A 364 -16.59 2.61 5.37
CA ALA A 364 -16.94 2.39 6.76
C ALA A 364 -17.83 3.52 7.30
N LYS A 365 -17.52 4.77 6.95
CA LYS A 365 -18.37 5.92 7.30
C LYS A 365 -19.75 5.85 6.65
N ARG A 366 -19.81 5.55 5.35
CA ARG A 366 -21.05 5.43 4.59
C ARG A 366 -21.98 4.35 5.14
N LEU A 367 -21.43 3.25 5.64
CA LEU A 367 -22.18 2.16 6.30
C LEU A 367 -22.50 2.47 7.78
N GLY A 368 -21.97 3.58 8.31
CA GLY A 368 -22.19 4.01 9.69
C GLY A 368 -21.40 3.25 10.74
N LEU A 369 -20.23 2.72 10.37
CA LEU A 369 -19.39 1.89 11.23
C LEU A 369 -18.35 2.71 12.00
N ALA A 370 -17.88 3.80 11.40
CA ALA A 370 -16.82 4.63 11.95
C ALA A 370 -16.92 6.07 11.41
N PHE A 371 -16.16 6.99 12.02
CA PHE A 371 -15.93 8.34 11.51
C PHE A 371 -17.13 9.30 11.49
N ASP A 372 -18.19 9.04 12.29
CA ASP A 372 -19.37 9.92 12.39
C ASP A 372 -18.98 11.39 12.70
N GLN A 373 -17.92 11.61 13.48
CA GLN A 373 -17.43 12.94 13.88
C GLN A 373 -16.26 13.45 13.02
N THR A 374 -15.78 12.69 12.04
CA THR A 374 -14.64 13.06 11.19
C THR A 374 -15.13 13.47 9.82
N THR A 375 -14.57 14.53 9.23
CA THR A 375 -14.79 14.87 7.82
C THR A 375 -13.79 14.13 6.93
N LEU A 376 -14.27 13.27 6.05
CA LEU A 376 -13.45 12.54 5.08
C LEU A 376 -13.55 13.24 3.73
N THR A 377 -12.43 13.78 3.24
CA THR A 377 -12.36 14.50 1.97
C THR A 377 -11.53 13.73 0.95
N VAL A 378 -11.80 13.95 -0.33
CA VAL A 378 -10.95 13.46 -1.42
C VAL A 378 -10.51 14.65 -2.26
N MET A 379 -9.19 14.80 -2.45
CA MET A 379 -8.58 15.80 -3.31
C MET A 379 -8.25 15.19 -4.67
N THR A 380 -8.94 15.64 -5.71
CA THR A 380 -8.82 15.09 -7.05
C THR A 380 -7.73 15.80 -7.86
N HIS A 381 -6.52 15.25 -7.84
CA HIS A 381 -5.40 15.76 -8.62
C HIS A 381 -5.33 15.13 -10.01
N SER A 382 -5.39 13.80 -10.08
CA SER A 382 -5.23 13.04 -11.31
C SER A 382 -5.59 11.57 -11.05
N PRO A 383 -6.88 11.20 -11.12
CA PRO A 383 -7.29 9.81 -10.96
C PRO A 383 -6.62 8.93 -12.00
N THR A 384 -6.40 7.64 -11.71
CA THR A 384 -5.69 6.71 -12.60
C THR A 384 -6.28 6.70 -14.00
N LYS A 385 -7.61 6.67 -14.13
CA LYS A 385 -8.28 6.73 -15.44
C LYS A 385 -7.89 7.98 -16.24
N TRP A 386 -7.89 9.16 -15.61
CA TRP A 386 -7.51 10.41 -16.27
C TRP A 386 -6.03 10.38 -16.70
N GLN A 387 -5.17 9.81 -15.85
CA GLN A 387 -3.75 9.67 -16.14
C GLN A 387 -3.51 8.74 -17.34
N ASP A 388 -4.16 7.58 -17.38
CA ASP A 388 -3.99 6.58 -18.44
C ASP A 388 -4.52 7.09 -19.78
N ASP A 389 -5.71 7.70 -19.78
CA ASP A 389 -6.29 8.37 -20.96
C ASP A 389 -5.32 9.45 -21.49
N GLY A 390 -4.74 10.25 -20.60
CA GLY A 390 -3.77 11.29 -20.94
C GLY A 390 -2.41 10.77 -21.42
N MET A 391 -2.00 9.59 -20.94
CA MET A 391 -0.81 8.88 -21.40
C MET A 391 -1.04 8.16 -22.73
N GLN A 392 -2.31 7.99 -23.12
CA GLN A 392 -2.75 7.20 -24.28
C GLN A 392 -2.26 5.75 -24.19
N LEU A 393 -2.34 5.18 -22.99
CA LEU A 393 -1.91 3.82 -22.70
C LEU A 393 -3.04 3.01 -22.09
N PHE A 394 -3.08 1.73 -22.45
CA PHE A 394 -3.79 0.72 -21.67
C PHE A 394 -2.79 0.08 -20.70
N GLY A 395 -3.17 -0.06 -19.43
CA GLY A 395 -2.36 -0.77 -18.45
C GLY A 395 -2.12 -2.23 -18.85
N PRO A 396 -0.97 -2.83 -18.47
CA PRO A 396 -0.66 -4.22 -18.80
C PRO A 396 -1.59 -5.23 -18.11
N GLU A 397 -2.19 -4.83 -16.98
CA GLU A 397 -3.11 -5.63 -16.16
C GLU A 397 -4.49 -4.95 -16.13
N PRO A 398 -5.38 -5.24 -17.10
CA PRO A 398 -6.57 -4.41 -17.30
C PRO A 398 -7.64 -4.63 -16.23
N ILE A 399 -7.76 -5.85 -15.72
CA ILE A 399 -8.66 -6.19 -14.62
C ILE A 399 -8.22 -5.50 -13.32
N GLU A 400 -6.92 -5.53 -13.01
CA GLU A 400 -6.34 -4.82 -11.86
C GLU A 400 -6.52 -3.30 -11.96
N THR A 401 -6.29 -2.75 -13.15
CA THR A 401 -6.49 -1.32 -13.43
C THR A 401 -7.96 -0.95 -13.26
N ALA A 402 -8.89 -1.79 -13.71
CA ALA A 402 -10.32 -1.55 -13.52
C ALA A 402 -10.73 -1.55 -12.04
N LYS A 403 -10.21 -2.48 -11.23
CA LYS A 403 -10.41 -2.47 -9.77
C LYS A 403 -9.88 -1.19 -9.13
N LEU A 404 -8.67 -0.75 -9.52
CA LEU A 404 -8.07 0.48 -9.01
C LEU A 404 -8.93 1.71 -9.37
N VAL A 405 -9.30 1.86 -10.65
CA VAL A 405 -10.17 2.95 -11.09
C VAL A 405 -11.51 2.93 -10.35
N TRP A 406 -12.04 1.74 -10.07
CA TRP A 406 -13.29 1.60 -9.32
C TRP A 406 -13.16 2.03 -7.86
N VAL A 407 -12.08 1.67 -7.13
CA VAL A 407 -11.90 2.13 -5.74
C VAL A 407 -11.72 3.65 -5.64
N GLU A 408 -10.99 4.24 -6.59
CA GLU A 408 -10.79 5.69 -6.65
C GLU A 408 -12.11 6.40 -6.92
N THR A 409 -12.88 5.89 -7.90
CA THR A 409 -14.21 6.41 -8.22
C THR A 409 -15.13 6.32 -7.01
N TYR A 410 -15.20 5.16 -6.35
CA TYR A 410 -16.01 4.97 -5.14
C TYR A 410 -15.66 5.98 -4.06
N ALA A 411 -14.37 6.19 -3.78
CA ALA A 411 -13.92 7.17 -2.80
C ALA A 411 -14.36 8.60 -3.18
N ILE A 412 -14.24 8.97 -4.46
CA ILE A 412 -14.68 10.27 -4.98
C ILE A 412 -16.19 10.46 -4.81
N GLU A 413 -17.00 9.48 -5.22
CA GLU A 413 -18.47 9.59 -5.20
C GLU A 413 -19.05 9.68 -3.78
N HIS A 414 -18.36 9.11 -2.80
CA HIS A 414 -18.90 8.88 -1.45
C HIS A 414 -18.19 9.63 -0.32
N CYS A 415 -17.16 10.43 -0.62
CA CYS A 415 -16.55 11.31 0.38
C CYS A 415 -17.55 12.39 0.87
N ASP A 416 -17.29 12.96 2.06
CA ASP A 416 -18.13 14.04 2.59
C ASP A 416 -17.97 15.33 1.77
N VAL A 417 -16.73 15.60 1.34
CA VAL A 417 -16.33 16.80 0.62
C VAL A 417 -15.33 16.44 -0.47
N LEU A 418 -15.67 16.78 -1.71
CA LEU A 418 -14.77 16.68 -2.85
C LEU A 418 -14.02 18.00 -3.06
N LEU A 419 -12.70 17.91 -3.15
CA LEU A 419 -11.81 19.04 -3.37
C LEU A 419 -11.11 18.85 -4.72
N SER A 420 -11.01 19.91 -5.52
CA SER A 420 -10.27 19.87 -6.78
C SER A 420 -9.49 21.16 -6.99
N PRO A 421 -8.25 21.12 -7.49
CA PRO A 421 -7.50 22.33 -7.77
C PRO A 421 -7.98 23.11 -8.99
N SER A 422 -8.85 22.52 -9.82
CA SER A 422 -9.45 23.20 -10.98
C SER A 422 -10.90 22.82 -11.19
N ARG A 423 -11.65 23.68 -11.89
CA ARG A 423 -12.99 23.36 -12.36
C ARG A 423 -12.97 22.27 -13.44
N TYR A 424 -11.93 22.27 -14.28
CA TYR A 424 -11.73 21.28 -15.34
C TYR A 424 -11.84 19.84 -14.82
N MET A 425 -11.22 19.50 -13.69
CA MET A 425 -11.28 18.12 -13.18
C MET A 425 -12.68 17.74 -12.71
N ILE A 426 -13.43 18.66 -12.11
CA ILE A 426 -14.83 18.41 -11.73
C ILE A 426 -15.70 18.15 -12.97
N ASP A 427 -15.47 18.92 -14.03
CA ASP A 427 -16.19 18.74 -15.29
C ASP A 427 -15.77 17.43 -15.98
N TRP A 428 -14.48 17.07 -15.94
CA TRP A 428 -13.98 15.80 -16.49
C TRP A 428 -14.59 14.60 -15.77
N LEU A 429 -14.65 14.61 -14.44
CA LEU A 429 -15.30 13.57 -13.64
C LEU A 429 -16.76 13.38 -14.08
N SER A 430 -17.49 14.49 -14.18
CA SER A 430 -18.90 14.49 -14.60
C SER A 430 -19.08 13.96 -16.02
N GLN A 431 -18.21 14.36 -16.96
CA GLN A 431 -18.21 13.88 -18.35
C GLN A 431 -17.87 12.39 -18.48
N ASN A 432 -17.14 11.84 -17.49
CA ASN A 432 -16.78 10.43 -17.42
C ASN A 432 -17.71 9.61 -16.52
N GLY A 433 -18.90 10.14 -16.19
CA GLY A 433 -19.93 9.41 -15.46
C GLY A 433 -19.69 9.25 -13.96
N VAL A 434 -18.70 9.95 -13.39
CA VAL A 434 -18.45 9.95 -11.95
C VAL A 434 -19.39 10.94 -11.28
N ARG A 435 -20.17 10.46 -10.30
CA ARG A 435 -21.07 11.32 -9.52
C ARG A 435 -20.26 12.07 -8.47
N THR A 436 -20.55 13.35 -8.29
CA THR A 436 -19.92 14.16 -7.24
C THR A 436 -20.78 14.19 -5.99
N PRO A 437 -20.19 14.26 -4.79
CA PRO A 437 -20.94 14.41 -3.55
C PRO A 437 -21.60 15.80 -3.51
N ARG A 438 -22.47 16.02 -2.52
CA ARG A 438 -23.20 17.30 -2.38
C ARG A 438 -22.26 18.50 -2.17
N SER A 439 -21.12 18.29 -1.50
CA SER A 439 -20.16 19.33 -1.17
C SER A 439 -18.94 19.22 -2.09
N VAL A 440 -18.79 20.16 -3.01
CA VAL A 440 -17.67 20.23 -3.95
C VAL A 440 -17.03 21.62 -3.89
N PHE A 441 -15.71 21.69 -3.71
CA PHE A 441 -14.97 22.96 -3.73
C PHE A 441 -13.84 22.93 -4.76
N VAL A 442 -13.72 24.01 -5.52
CA VAL A 442 -12.58 24.26 -6.40
C VAL A 442 -11.57 25.14 -5.65
N THR A 443 -10.41 24.58 -5.33
CA THR A 443 -9.41 25.15 -4.43
C THR A 443 -8.02 25.09 -5.08
N PRO A 444 -7.54 26.17 -5.70
CA PRO A 444 -6.23 26.17 -6.34
C PRO A 444 -5.12 25.66 -5.42
N ASN A 445 -4.13 24.97 -6.00
CA ASN A 445 -3.02 24.41 -5.22
C ASN A 445 -2.35 25.51 -4.38
N ALA A 446 -2.09 25.20 -3.11
CA ALA A 446 -1.34 26.06 -2.22
C ALA A 446 0.13 26.15 -2.66
N TYR A 447 0.76 27.29 -2.39
CA TYR A 447 2.18 27.52 -2.61
C TYR A 447 2.67 28.50 -1.55
N THR A 448 3.71 28.13 -0.79
CA THR A 448 4.14 28.84 0.42
C THR A 448 5.54 29.46 0.33
N GLU A 449 6.23 29.31 -0.80
CA GLU A 449 7.56 29.92 -0.97
C GLU A 449 7.45 31.41 -1.30
N SER A 450 8.44 32.19 -0.82
CA SER A 450 8.44 33.65 -0.98
C SER A 450 8.57 34.06 -2.45
N PRO A 451 7.72 35.01 -2.92
CA PRO A 451 7.85 35.58 -4.25
C PRO A 451 9.13 36.40 -4.39
N ASN A 452 9.59 36.58 -5.63
CA ASN A 452 10.68 37.50 -5.93
C ASN A 452 10.25 38.95 -5.55
N GLU A 453 10.84 39.51 -4.49
CA GLU A 453 10.36 40.74 -3.79
C GLU A 453 10.42 42.01 -4.67
N ASP A 454 11.30 42.02 -5.68
CA ASP A 454 11.67 43.22 -6.43
C ASP A 454 10.62 43.74 -7.42
N GLY A 455 9.54 42.98 -7.67
CA GLY A 455 8.48 43.44 -8.56
C GLY A 455 8.82 43.47 -10.06
N LYS A 456 10.05 43.13 -10.47
CA LYS A 456 10.50 43.24 -11.87
C LYS A 456 10.36 41.93 -12.67
N PRO A 457 10.06 41.99 -13.98
CA PRO A 457 10.17 40.85 -14.88
C PRO A 457 11.61 40.33 -14.97
N ARG A 458 11.80 39.01 -15.07
CA ARG A 458 13.12 38.42 -15.30
C ARG A 458 13.52 38.53 -16.78
N GLU A 459 14.81 38.72 -17.03
CA GLU A 459 15.38 38.64 -18.38
C GLU A 459 15.21 37.22 -18.96
N VAL A 460 15.09 37.12 -20.29
CA VAL A 460 14.88 35.86 -21.01
C VAL A 460 15.91 35.65 -22.11
N ASP A 461 16.53 34.47 -22.16
CA ASP A 461 17.22 33.95 -23.34
C ASP A 461 16.22 33.19 -24.20
N ASN A 462 15.68 33.86 -25.22
CA ASN A 462 14.73 33.27 -26.17
C ASN A 462 15.35 32.20 -27.08
N ASP A 463 16.67 32.04 -27.11
CA ASP A 463 17.35 30.99 -27.87
C ASP A 463 17.76 29.78 -27.01
N HIS A 464 17.44 29.79 -25.72
CA HIS A 464 17.50 28.62 -24.85
C HIS A 464 16.08 28.23 -24.39
N LEU A 465 15.52 27.17 -24.97
CA LEU A 465 14.21 26.65 -24.54
C LEU A 465 14.37 25.62 -23.43
N VAL A 466 13.49 25.65 -22.45
CA VAL A 466 13.47 24.67 -21.35
C VAL A 466 12.13 23.96 -21.34
N PHE A 467 12.10 22.68 -21.74
CA PHE A 467 10.96 21.82 -21.45
C PHE A 467 10.99 21.49 -19.95
N PHE A 468 9.90 21.76 -19.22
CA PHE A 468 9.85 21.55 -17.78
C PHE A 468 8.69 20.64 -17.36
N GLY A 469 9.03 19.44 -16.89
CA GLY A 469 8.07 18.43 -16.44
C GLY A 469 8.55 17.01 -16.73
N ARG A 470 7.77 16.00 -16.32
CA ARG A 470 8.05 14.60 -16.67
C ARG A 470 8.16 14.42 -18.18
N LEU A 471 9.16 13.67 -18.63
CA LEU A 471 9.44 13.44 -20.05
C LEU A 471 8.56 12.29 -20.53
N GLU A 472 7.29 12.61 -20.80
CA GLU A 472 6.24 11.64 -21.13
C GLU A 472 5.21 12.13 -22.17
N THR A 473 4.35 11.24 -22.67
CA THR A 473 3.26 11.56 -23.63
C THR A 473 2.38 12.69 -23.12
N ARG A 474 1.86 12.55 -21.91
CA ARG A 474 0.86 13.44 -21.30
C ARG A 474 1.37 14.86 -21.12
N LYS A 475 2.66 15.02 -20.80
CA LYS A 475 3.35 16.31 -20.68
C LYS A 475 3.78 16.90 -22.03
N GLY A 476 3.37 16.27 -23.13
CA GLY A 476 3.51 16.82 -24.48
C GLY A 476 4.93 16.80 -25.01
N LEU A 477 5.77 15.86 -24.56
CA LEU A 477 7.14 15.74 -25.07
C LEU A 477 7.15 15.56 -26.60
N HIS A 478 6.20 14.79 -27.13
CA HIS A 478 6.02 14.62 -28.57
C HIS A 478 5.52 15.90 -29.26
N VAL A 479 4.60 16.66 -28.63
CA VAL A 479 4.10 17.95 -29.15
C VAL A 479 5.26 18.92 -29.34
N PHE A 480 6.14 19.01 -28.36
CA PHE A 480 7.29 19.90 -28.40
C PHE A 480 8.34 19.47 -29.40
N GLY A 481 8.72 18.19 -29.42
CA GLY A 481 9.67 17.69 -30.40
C GLY A 481 9.16 17.85 -31.85
N GLU A 482 7.87 17.62 -32.10
CA GLU A 482 7.29 17.81 -33.42
C GLU A 482 7.18 19.29 -33.82
N ALA A 483 6.92 20.19 -32.88
CA ALA A 483 6.97 21.63 -33.12
C ALA A 483 8.37 22.09 -33.57
N LEU A 484 9.43 21.57 -32.96
CA LEU A 484 10.82 21.86 -33.36
C LEU A 484 11.14 21.29 -34.75
N ARG A 485 10.71 20.06 -35.06
CA ARG A 485 10.83 19.49 -36.41
C ARG A 485 10.09 20.33 -37.44
N GLN A 486 8.91 20.86 -37.08
CA GLN A 486 8.14 21.74 -37.95
C GLN A 486 8.88 23.04 -38.25
N LEU A 487 9.46 23.71 -37.25
CA LEU A 487 10.30 24.89 -37.47
C LEU A 487 11.45 24.60 -38.45
N ARG A 488 12.12 23.45 -38.29
CA ARG A 488 13.18 23.01 -39.21
C ARG A 488 12.64 22.81 -40.63
N ARG A 489 11.52 22.09 -40.79
CA ARG A 489 10.88 21.82 -42.09
C ARG A 489 10.46 23.10 -42.81
N GLU A 490 10.00 24.10 -42.06
CA GLU A 490 9.58 25.41 -42.59
C GLU A 490 10.74 26.39 -42.81
N GLY A 491 11.99 26.02 -42.50
CA GLY A 491 13.15 26.91 -42.62
C GLY A 491 13.13 28.10 -41.66
N ARG A 492 12.41 27.99 -40.53
CA ARG A 492 12.34 29.01 -39.48
C ARG A 492 13.58 28.96 -38.57
N SER A 493 13.84 30.05 -37.85
CA SER A 493 14.94 30.10 -36.87
C SER A 493 14.71 29.12 -35.72
N LEU A 494 15.63 28.15 -35.58
CA LEU A 494 15.68 27.20 -34.48
C LEU A 494 16.34 27.83 -33.25
N PRO A 495 16.01 27.38 -32.02
CA PRO A 495 16.75 27.80 -30.83
C PRO A 495 18.19 27.28 -30.88
N ARG A 496 19.10 27.99 -30.21
CA ARG A 496 20.48 27.53 -30.03
C ARG A 496 20.55 26.29 -29.14
N LYS A 497 19.76 26.26 -28.07
CA LYS A 497 19.78 25.21 -27.04
C LYS A 497 18.38 24.82 -26.59
N VAL A 498 18.20 23.54 -26.30
CA VAL A 498 17.01 23.00 -25.63
C VAL A 498 17.44 22.13 -24.45
N SER A 499 16.82 22.38 -23.30
CA SER A 499 17.00 21.59 -22.08
C SER A 499 15.71 20.88 -21.71
N PHE A 500 15.76 19.57 -21.59
CA PHE A 500 14.67 18.72 -21.13
C PHE A 500 14.86 18.45 -19.64
N LEU A 501 14.13 19.21 -18.83
CA LEU A 501 14.22 19.18 -17.37
C LEU A 501 13.10 18.33 -16.77
N GLY A 502 13.45 17.12 -16.34
CA GLY A 502 12.54 16.20 -15.66
C GLY A 502 12.88 14.72 -15.86
N THR A 503 12.19 13.86 -15.12
CA THR A 503 12.41 12.40 -15.13
C THR A 503 11.99 11.78 -16.46
N LEU A 504 12.81 10.86 -16.98
CA LEU A 504 12.53 10.05 -18.17
C LEU A 504 11.44 9.01 -17.88
N VAL A 505 10.39 8.99 -18.71
CA VAL A 505 9.29 8.00 -18.63
C VAL A 505 9.07 7.42 -20.04
N THR A 506 7.84 7.47 -20.57
CA THR A 506 7.47 6.92 -21.87
C THR A 506 6.69 7.92 -22.72
N VAL A 507 6.90 7.86 -24.03
CA VAL A 507 6.21 8.68 -25.03
C VAL A 507 5.59 7.73 -26.05
N HIS A 508 4.27 7.70 -26.17
CA HIS A 508 3.52 6.72 -26.99
C HIS A 508 4.01 5.28 -26.79
N GLY A 509 4.19 4.87 -25.53
CA GLY A 509 4.59 3.50 -25.17
C GLY A 509 6.08 3.17 -25.31
N ARG A 510 6.90 4.02 -25.94
CA ARG A 510 8.36 3.82 -26.05
C ARG A 510 9.15 4.65 -25.02
N PRO A 511 10.35 4.22 -24.59
CA PRO A 511 11.17 4.99 -23.66
C PRO A 511 11.46 6.41 -24.17
N ALA A 512 11.29 7.41 -23.31
CA ALA A 512 11.50 8.81 -23.68
C ALA A 512 12.93 9.11 -24.17
N ALA A 513 13.92 8.38 -23.64
CA ALA A 513 15.32 8.49 -24.05
C ALA A 513 15.51 8.16 -25.55
N GLU A 514 14.78 7.15 -26.05
CA GLU A 514 14.84 6.74 -27.46
C GLU A 514 14.22 7.82 -28.37
N TYR A 515 13.08 8.39 -27.95
CA TYR A 515 12.45 9.50 -28.66
C TYR A 515 13.37 10.72 -28.75
N LEU A 516 14.02 11.08 -27.63
CA LEU A 516 14.97 12.20 -27.58
C LEU A 516 16.23 11.94 -28.41
N GLY A 517 16.68 10.68 -28.51
CA GLY A 517 17.76 10.27 -29.41
C GLY A 517 17.43 10.52 -30.87
N ALA A 518 16.23 10.14 -31.32
CA ALA A 518 15.75 10.43 -32.67
C ALA A 518 15.62 11.94 -32.91
N LEU A 519 15.06 12.68 -31.93
CA LEU A 519 14.92 14.13 -32.03
C LEU A 519 16.28 14.85 -32.19
N ARG A 520 17.34 14.35 -31.54
CA ARG A 520 18.71 14.88 -31.70
C ARG A 520 19.24 14.69 -33.12
N GLN A 521 18.94 13.57 -33.77
CA GLN A 521 19.31 13.34 -35.17
C GLN A 521 18.52 14.25 -36.12
N ASP A 522 17.27 14.54 -35.77
CA ASP A 522 16.38 15.42 -36.52
C ASP A 522 16.65 16.91 -36.31
N LEU A 523 17.50 17.30 -35.36
CA LEU A 523 17.80 18.71 -35.06
C LEU A 523 19.30 18.95 -34.82
N PRO A 524 20.19 18.62 -35.77
CA PRO A 524 21.63 18.70 -35.54
C PRO A 524 22.19 20.10 -35.20
N PRO A 525 21.60 21.24 -35.65
CA PRO A 525 22.08 22.56 -35.23
C PRO A 525 21.75 22.94 -33.78
N VAL A 526 20.89 22.16 -33.09
CA VAL A 526 20.36 22.52 -31.78
C VAL A 526 21.07 21.71 -30.68
N GLU A 527 21.61 22.39 -29.66
CA GLU A 527 22.19 21.73 -28.50
C GLU A 527 21.08 21.12 -27.61
N LEU A 528 20.92 19.79 -27.61
CA LEU A 528 19.92 19.09 -26.78
C LEU A 528 20.54 18.50 -25.52
N SER A 529 20.05 18.94 -24.35
CA SER A 529 20.47 18.46 -23.02
C SER A 529 19.30 17.83 -22.27
N VAL A 530 19.54 16.72 -21.57
CA VAL A 530 18.55 16.05 -20.70
C VAL A 530 19.04 16.16 -19.26
N ILE A 531 18.18 16.65 -18.37
CA ILE A 531 18.49 16.92 -16.97
C ILE A 531 17.39 16.28 -16.12
N ASP A 532 17.67 15.10 -15.57
CA ASP A 532 16.69 14.23 -14.92
C ASP A 532 16.95 14.03 -13.41
N HIS A 533 18.00 14.64 -12.86
CA HIS A 533 18.43 14.45 -11.47
C HIS A 533 18.13 15.63 -10.55
N LEU A 534 17.65 16.76 -11.08
CA LEU A 534 17.33 17.92 -10.26
C LEU A 534 16.01 17.72 -9.51
N ASP A 535 16.00 18.12 -8.25
CA ASP A 535 14.79 18.33 -7.47
C ASP A 535 14.16 19.68 -7.84
N TYR A 536 13.07 20.03 -7.15
CA TYR A 536 12.36 21.28 -7.40
C TYR A 536 13.26 22.53 -7.21
N ALA A 537 14.06 22.57 -6.14
CA ALA A 537 14.94 23.70 -5.85
C ALA A 537 16.06 23.85 -6.91
N GLY A 538 16.68 22.73 -7.31
CA GLY A 538 17.69 22.70 -8.36
C GLY A 538 17.14 23.07 -9.73
N ALA A 539 15.92 22.64 -10.06
CA ALA A 539 15.23 23.02 -11.29
C ALA A 539 15.02 24.56 -11.36
N ARG A 540 14.59 25.16 -10.26
CA ARG A 540 14.43 26.61 -10.11
C ARG A 540 15.74 27.37 -10.32
N GLU A 541 16.81 26.96 -9.63
CA GLU A 541 18.14 27.57 -9.77
C GLU A 541 18.67 27.44 -11.20
N TYR A 542 18.44 26.29 -11.84
CA TYR A 542 18.83 26.07 -13.23
C TYR A 542 18.15 27.07 -14.18
N ILE A 543 16.82 27.23 -14.06
CA ILE A 543 16.04 28.16 -14.90
C ILE A 543 16.48 29.60 -14.63
N GLU A 544 16.66 29.97 -13.36
CA GLU A 544 17.12 31.30 -12.96
C GLU A 544 18.50 31.65 -13.54
N ARG A 545 19.45 30.71 -13.48
CA ARG A 545 20.81 30.90 -13.99
C ARG A 545 20.85 30.97 -15.51
N THR A 546 20.08 30.11 -16.19
CA THR A 546 20.11 29.99 -17.65
C THR A 546 19.20 31.00 -18.36
N ARG A 547 18.18 31.51 -17.67
CA ARG A 547 17.18 32.45 -18.19
C ARG A 547 16.40 31.90 -19.39
N GLY A 548 16.39 30.59 -19.57
CA GLY A 548 15.75 29.97 -20.73
C GLY A 548 14.23 30.17 -20.69
N LEU A 549 13.63 30.30 -21.88
CA LEU A 549 12.18 30.35 -22.05
C LEU A 549 11.56 28.99 -21.72
N VAL A 550 10.74 28.92 -20.68
CA VAL A 550 10.11 27.67 -20.23
C VAL A 550 8.93 27.31 -21.13
N ILE A 551 8.88 26.06 -21.58
CA ILE A 551 7.82 25.53 -22.44
C ILE A 551 7.09 24.40 -21.69
N ILE A 552 5.78 24.53 -21.56
CA ILE A 552 4.88 23.60 -20.85
C ILE A 552 3.84 23.08 -21.85
N PRO A 553 4.17 22.07 -22.66
CA PRO A 553 3.36 21.67 -23.82
C PRO A 553 2.36 20.56 -23.51
N SER A 554 1.93 20.41 -22.25
CA SER A 554 1.04 19.33 -21.81
C SER A 554 -0.14 19.12 -22.76
N LEU A 555 -0.42 17.84 -23.07
CA LEU A 555 -1.67 17.47 -23.73
C LEU A 555 -2.85 17.62 -22.78
N VAL A 556 -2.67 17.14 -21.55
CA VAL A 556 -3.63 17.28 -20.45
C VAL A 556 -2.90 17.57 -19.15
N ASP A 557 -3.41 18.52 -18.36
CA ASP A 557 -2.86 18.90 -17.07
C ASP A 557 -3.92 19.53 -16.18
N ASN A 558 -4.17 18.97 -15.00
CA ASN A 558 -5.24 19.47 -14.13
C ASN A 558 -4.93 20.87 -13.59
N CYS A 559 -3.91 20.99 -12.74
CA CYS A 559 -3.47 22.26 -12.16
C CYS A 559 -1.95 22.17 -11.94
N PRO A 560 -1.14 22.31 -13.01
CA PRO A 560 0.30 22.03 -12.95
C PRO A 560 1.03 22.99 -12.02
N LEU A 561 1.77 22.43 -11.06
CA LEU A 561 2.64 23.20 -10.18
C LEU A 561 3.75 23.93 -10.92
N VAL A 562 4.30 23.36 -11.99
CA VAL A 562 5.27 24.05 -12.85
C VAL A 562 4.76 25.41 -13.35
N VAL A 563 3.45 25.54 -13.63
CA VAL A 563 2.86 26.84 -14.01
C VAL A 563 2.85 27.80 -12.83
N ILE A 564 2.45 27.34 -11.64
CA ILE A 564 2.48 28.12 -10.39
C ILE A 564 3.91 28.59 -10.10
N GLU A 565 4.88 27.69 -10.22
CA GLU A 565 6.30 27.96 -10.01
C GLU A 565 6.81 29.04 -10.98
N CYS A 566 6.45 28.96 -12.27
CA CYS A 566 6.78 30.00 -13.24
C CYS A 566 6.14 31.35 -12.91
N ILE A 567 4.89 31.36 -12.43
CA ILE A 567 4.18 32.60 -12.05
C ILE A 567 4.86 33.24 -10.83
N GLU A 568 5.03 32.48 -9.74
CA GLU A 568 5.53 32.99 -8.46
C GLU A 568 7.02 33.38 -8.54
N ASN A 569 7.82 32.63 -9.33
CA ASN A 569 9.22 32.97 -9.59
C ASN A 569 9.42 33.95 -10.75
N ARG A 570 8.35 34.29 -11.47
CA ARG A 570 8.34 35.20 -12.65
C ARG A 570 9.25 34.72 -13.77
N PHE A 571 9.31 33.42 -13.98
CA PHE A 571 10.02 32.85 -15.13
C PHE A 571 9.20 33.08 -16.40
N PRO A 572 9.80 33.60 -17.49
CA PRO A 572 9.16 33.68 -18.79
C PRO A 572 8.77 32.29 -19.29
N PHE A 573 7.50 32.09 -19.64
CA PHE A 573 7.01 30.78 -20.08
C PHE A 573 5.92 30.85 -21.15
N LEU A 574 5.73 29.73 -21.84
CA LEU A 574 4.59 29.42 -22.69
C LEU A 574 3.95 28.11 -22.26
N ALA A 575 2.62 28.08 -22.11
CA ALA A 575 1.89 26.91 -21.67
C ALA A 575 0.75 26.51 -22.63
N ALA A 576 0.54 25.21 -22.78
CA ALA A 576 -0.58 24.70 -23.57
C ALA A 576 -1.91 25.03 -22.89
N LYS A 577 -2.93 25.35 -23.69
CA LYS A 577 -4.29 25.68 -23.25
C LYS A 577 -5.08 24.39 -22.99
N THR A 578 -4.72 23.70 -21.92
CA THR A 578 -5.35 22.43 -21.51
C THR A 578 -5.62 22.40 -20.01
N GLY A 579 -6.60 21.58 -19.61
CA GLY A 579 -7.06 21.44 -18.25
C GLY A 579 -7.27 22.76 -17.52
N GLY A 580 -6.68 22.94 -16.34
CA GLY A 580 -6.82 24.16 -15.52
C GLY A 580 -5.84 25.28 -15.84
N ILE A 581 -4.91 25.10 -16.80
CA ILE A 581 -3.96 26.15 -17.21
C ILE A 581 -4.66 27.46 -17.66
N PRO A 582 -5.78 27.43 -18.42
CA PRO A 582 -6.46 28.65 -18.86
C PRO A 582 -6.98 29.52 -17.72
N ASP A 583 -7.27 28.93 -16.56
CA ASP A 583 -7.75 29.65 -15.37
C ASP A 583 -6.59 30.30 -14.58
N MET A 584 -5.35 29.90 -14.87
CA MET A 584 -4.16 30.30 -14.13
C MET A 584 -3.28 31.30 -14.90
N VAL A 585 -3.33 31.28 -16.23
CA VAL A 585 -2.32 31.89 -17.10
C VAL A 585 -2.92 32.96 -18.01
N ASP A 586 -2.21 34.09 -18.16
CA ASP A 586 -2.54 35.12 -19.16
C ASP A 586 -2.63 34.49 -20.57
N ALA A 587 -3.71 34.75 -21.30
CA ALA A 587 -3.94 34.18 -22.62
C ALA A 587 -2.77 34.41 -23.60
N ARG A 588 -2.01 35.50 -23.45
CA ARG A 588 -0.82 35.81 -24.28
C ARG A 588 0.34 34.83 -24.08
N ALA A 589 0.39 34.15 -22.93
CA ALA A 589 1.36 33.10 -22.61
C ALA A 589 0.86 31.69 -23.01
N THR A 590 -0.33 31.58 -23.60
CA THR A 590 -0.93 30.27 -23.94
C THR A 590 -0.88 29.93 -25.43
N PHE A 591 -1.04 28.65 -25.76
CA PHE A 591 -1.21 28.14 -27.13
C PHE A 591 -2.07 26.87 -27.16
N GLU A 592 -2.74 26.58 -28.27
CA GLU A 592 -3.49 25.32 -28.42
C GLU A 592 -2.54 24.11 -28.35
N PRO A 593 -2.90 22.98 -27.70
CA PRO A 593 -2.02 21.83 -27.43
C PRO A 593 -1.69 21.01 -28.69
N THR A 594 -1.14 21.65 -29.72
CA THR A 594 -0.79 21.06 -31.01
C THR A 594 0.62 21.47 -31.44
N PRO A 595 1.34 20.61 -32.18
CA PRO A 595 2.67 20.95 -32.68
C PRO A 595 2.69 22.25 -33.50
N ALA A 596 1.68 22.46 -34.35
CA ALA A 596 1.59 23.62 -35.23
C ALA A 596 1.40 24.94 -34.47
N ALA A 597 0.51 24.95 -33.47
CA ALA A 597 0.30 26.15 -32.65
C ALA A 597 1.54 26.48 -31.82
N LEU A 598 2.21 25.47 -31.25
CA LEU A 598 3.47 25.67 -30.53
C LEU A 598 4.58 26.17 -31.46
N ALA A 599 4.75 25.58 -32.65
CA ALA A 599 5.72 26.04 -33.64
C ALA A 599 5.51 27.51 -34.02
N ALA A 600 4.26 27.93 -34.21
CA ALA A 600 3.94 29.34 -34.47
C ALA A 600 4.37 30.27 -33.33
N ARG A 601 4.15 29.89 -32.07
CA ARG A 601 4.62 30.69 -30.91
C ARG A 601 6.14 30.70 -30.81
N LEU A 602 6.79 29.57 -31.00
CA LEU A 602 8.26 29.47 -30.98
C LEU A 602 8.92 30.27 -32.11
N ALA A 603 8.29 30.35 -33.28
CA ALA A 603 8.76 31.21 -34.37
C ALA A 603 8.69 32.71 -33.99
N ALA A 604 7.73 33.10 -33.14
CA ALA A 604 7.50 34.47 -32.69
C ALA A 604 8.15 34.79 -31.32
N ARG A 605 8.94 33.88 -30.74
CA ARG A 605 9.42 33.96 -29.35
C ARG A 605 10.13 35.27 -28.98
N HIS A 606 10.95 35.82 -29.90
CA HIS A 606 11.67 37.08 -29.66
C HIS A 606 10.76 38.32 -29.60
N SER A 607 9.52 38.23 -30.09
CA SER A 607 8.55 39.32 -30.09
C SER A 607 7.57 39.25 -28.92
N ILE A 608 7.73 38.28 -28.02
CA ILE A 608 6.82 38.10 -26.88
C ILE A 608 7.21 39.04 -25.75
N ASP A 609 6.30 39.95 -25.41
CA ASP A 609 6.44 40.81 -24.22
C ASP A 609 5.99 40.05 -22.97
N HIS A 610 6.95 39.36 -22.33
CA HIS A 610 6.73 38.66 -21.07
C HIS A 610 6.47 39.61 -19.89
N GLY A 611 6.96 40.86 -19.94
CA GLY A 611 6.76 41.84 -18.87
C GLY A 611 5.33 42.40 -18.81
N ALA A 612 4.62 42.38 -19.92
CA ALA A 612 3.21 42.80 -20.01
C ALA A 612 2.21 41.74 -19.52
N MET A 613 2.62 40.49 -19.30
CA MET A 613 1.74 39.39 -18.91
C MET A 613 1.26 39.55 -17.45
N ARG A 614 0.00 39.22 -17.20
CA ARG A 614 -0.63 39.24 -15.87
C ARG A 614 -1.41 37.95 -15.67
N HIS A 615 -0.83 37.04 -14.88
CA HIS A 615 -1.40 35.73 -14.64
C HIS A 615 -2.52 35.81 -13.58
N PRO A 616 -3.70 35.17 -13.82
CA PRO A 616 -4.80 35.13 -12.86
C PRO A 616 -4.49 34.42 -11.53
N TYR A 617 -3.64 33.39 -11.53
CA TYR A 617 -3.31 32.66 -10.30
C TYR A 617 -2.55 33.55 -9.30
N SER A 618 -2.84 33.37 -8.01
CA SER A 618 -2.10 33.98 -6.90
C SER A 618 -1.98 33.02 -5.72
N ALA A 619 -0.76 32.75 -5.27
CA ALA A 619 -0.51 31.95 -4.06
C ALA A 619 -1.19 32.55 -2.82
N ARG A 620 -1.28 33.88 -2.73
CA ARG A 620 -1.95 34.59 -1.62
C ARG A 620 -3.45 34.31 -1.58
N GLU A 621 -4.12 34.40 -2.72
CA GLU A 621 -5.57 34.12 -2.80
C GLU A 621 -5.85 32.63 -2.60
N ALA A 622 -5.02 31.75 -3.15
CA ALA A 622 -5.11 30.31 -2.88
C ALA A 622 -5.00 30.02 -1.37
N ALA A 623 -4.01 30.62 -0.70
CA ALA A 623 -3.82 30.49 0.75
C ALA A 623 -5.01 31.01 1.55
N LYS A 624 -5.63 32.11 1.12
CA LYS A 624 -6.83 32.68 1.73
C LYS A 624 -8.01 31.70 1.66
N ILE A 625 -8.28 31.12 0.50
CA ILE A 625 -9.36 30.13 0.31
C ILE A 625 -9.17 28.94 1.25
N TRP A 626 -7.96 28.39 1.30
CA TRP A 626 -7.66 27.24 2.17
C TRP A 626 -7.82 27.55 3.66
N ARG A 627 -7.43 28.75 4.10
CA ARG A 627 -7.65 29.22 5.48
C ARG A 627 -9.13 29.42 5.79
N GLU A 628 -9.92 29.95 4.87
CA GLU A 628 -11.37 30.09 5.03
C GLU A 628 -12.07 28.73 5.17
N LEU A 629 -11.63 27.73 4.39
CA LEU A 629 -12.20 26.39 4.46
C LEU A 629 -11.95 25.70 5.81
N HIS A 630 -10.77 25.92 6.39
CA HIS A 630 -10.35 25.33 7.67
C HIS A 630 -10.60 26.23 8.89
N GLY A 631 -11.07 27.46 8.68
CA GLY A 631 -11.46 28.36 9.75
C GLY A 631 -12.69 27.86 10.51
N GLU A 632 -12.94 28.43 11.70
CA GLU A 632 -14.04 28.02 12.59
C GLU A 632 -15.42 28.00 11.91
N GLN A 633 -15.67 28.95 11.01
CA GLN A 633 -16.93 29.05 10.27
C GLN A 633 -16.94 28.23 8.96
N GLY A 634 -15.79 27.72 8.54
CA GLY A 634 -15.62 26.95 7.32
C GLY A 634 -16.29 25.57 7.37
N PRO A 635 -16.40 24.87 6.23
CA PRO A 635 -16.95 23.51 6.16
C PRO A 635 -16.18 22.49 6.99
N PHE A 636 -14.91 22.77 7.31
CA PHE A 636 -14.04 21.92 8.11
C PHE A 636 -13.87 22.40 9.56
N GLY A 637 -14.51 23.51 9.94
CA GLY A 637 -14.50 24.01 11.31
C GLY A 637 -15.12 23.01 12.29
N ARG A 638 -14.66 23.01 13.55
CA ARG A 638 -15.23 22.16 14.61
C ARG A 638 -16.71 22.51 14.78
N ARG A 639 -17.57 21.58 14.40
CA ARG A 639 -19.00 21.59 14.77
C ARG A 639 -19.26 20.29 15.51
N GLU A 640 -19.95 20.37 16.64
CA GLU A 640 -20.61 19.19 17.20
C GLU A 640 -21.58 18.70 16.12
N ARG A 641 -21.23 17.59 15.48
CA ARG A 641 -22.14 16.96 14.53
C ARG A 641 -23.11 16.15 15.38
N PRO A 642 -24.43 16.29 15.17
CA PRO A 642 -25.39 15.44 15.86
C PRO A 642 -24.92 14.00 15.64
N SER A 643 -24.75 13.23 16.72
CA SER A 643 -24.59 11.79 16.54
C SER A 643 -25.81 11.34 15.76
N HIS A 644 -25.61 10.77 14.57
CA HIS A 644 -26.67 10.05 13.88
C HIS A 644 -27.01 8.86 14.75
N THR A 645 -27.90 9.11 15.68
CA THR A 645 -28.38 8.13 16.64
C THR A 645 -29.22 7.15 15.82
N PRO A 646 -29.26 5.84 16.15
CA PRO A 646 -30.07 4.85 15.44
C PRO A 646 -31.58 5.17 15.34
N THR A 647 -32.03 6.30 15.90
CA THR A 647 -33.40 6.79 15.88
C THR A 647 -33.80 7.52 14.59
N ASP A 648 -32.85 7.94 13.74
CA ASP A 648 -33.13 8.69 12.49
C ASP A 648 -33.48 7.80 11.27
N ILE A 649 -33.43 6.47 11.44
CA ILE A 649 -33.51 5.47 10.34
C ILE A 649 -34.92 4.86 10.17
N GLY A 650 -35.94 5.43 10.81
CA GLY A 650 -37.32 4.92 10.76
C GLY A 650 -37.52 3.67 11.63
N GLU A 651 -38.71 3.06 11.55
CA GLU A 651 -38.96 1.78 12.21
C GLU A 651 -38.12 0.68 11.53
N PRO A 652 -37.33 -0.10 12.30
CA PRO A 652 -36.45 -1.12 11.75
C PRO A 652 -37.28 -2.24 11.08
N PRO A 653 -36.92 -2.69 9.85
CA PRO A 653 -37.73 -3.65 9.10
C PRO A 653 -37.67 -5.04 9.71
N ARG A 654 -38.73 -5.84 9.53
CA ARG A 654 -38.68 -7.26 9.90
C ARG A 654 -37.68 -8.00 9.01
N VAL A 655 -36.82 -8.82 9.62
CA VAL A 655 -35.81 -9.61 8.90
C VAL A 655 -36.18 -11.09 8.88
N SER A 656 -36.03 -11.75 7.73
CA SER A 656 -36.03 -13.21 7.64
C SER A 656 -34.64 -13.72 7.30
N VAL A 657 -34.03 -14.47 8.21
CA VAL A 657 -32.75 -15.14 8.00
C VAL A 657 -33.01 -16.46 7.27
N CYS A 658 -32.49 -16.59 6.05
CA CYS A 658 -32.73 -17.72 5.15
C CYS A 658 -31.47 -18.61 5.10
N ILE A 659 -31.56 -19.81 5.65
CA ILE A 659 -30.41 -20.71 5.82
C ILE A 659 -30.64 -22.04 5.09
N PRO A 660 -29.86 -22.36 4.05
CA PRO A 660 -29.84 -23.70 3.46
C PRO A 660 -29.04 -24.66 4.35
N PHE A 661 -29.57 -25.86 4.57
CA PHE A 661 -28.93 -26.91 5.37
C PHE A 661 -28.78 -28.20 4.54
N PHE A 662 -27.55 -28.71 4.44
CA PHE A 662 -27.25 -29.99 3.79
C PHE A 662 -26.00 -30.61 4.42
N GLU A 663 -26.14 -31.76 5.11
CA GLU A 663 -25.01 -32.48 5.74
C GLU A 663 -24.15 -31.61 6.69
N HIS A 664 -24.78 -30.73 7.47
CA HIS A 664 -24.13 -29.78 8.38
C HIS A 664 -24.58 -29.94 9.84
N ASP A 665 -25.01 -31.15 10.22
CA ASP A 665 -25.54 -31.48 11.55
C ASP A 665 -24.58 -31.12 12.69
N ARG A 666 -23.27 -31.25 12.47
CA ARG A 666 -22.24 -30.89 13.45
C ARG A 666 -22.24 -29.41 13.85
N TYR A 667 -22.73 -28.50 13.01
CA TYR A 667 -22.72 -27.04 13.27
C TYR A 667 -24.09 -26.50 13.70
N LEU A 668 -25.14 -27.32 13.60
CA LEU A 668 -26.52 -26.87 13.78
C LEU A 668 -26.78 -26.28 15.17
N GLU A 669 -26.23 -26.89 16.22
CA GLU A 669 -26.38 -26.42 17.61
C GLU A 669 -25.74 -25.05 17.83
N THR A 670 -24.52 -24.83 17.33
CA THR A 670 -23.82 -23.54 17.49
C THR A 670 -24.44 -22.45 16.63
N LEU A 671 -24.95 -22.80 15.45
CA LEU A 671 -25.70 -21.88 14.59
C LEU A 671 -26.98 -21.39 15.27
N VAL A 672 -27.81 -22.30 15.79
CA VAL A 672 -29.07 -21.94 16.46
C VAL A 672 -28.78 -21.07 17.69
N ALA A 673 -27.82 -21.46 18.53
CA ALA A 673 -27.43 -20.67 19.71
C ALA A 673 -26.95 -19.26 19.33
N ALA A 674 -26.17 -19.12 18.24
CA ALA A 674 -25.68 -17.82 17.78
C ALA A 674 -26.81 -16.90 17.27
N PHE A 675 -27.87 -17.47 16.69
CA PHE A 675 -29.06 -16.70 16.29
C PHE A 675 -30.03 -16.45 17.45
N GLU A 676 -30.08 -17.31 18.47
CA GLU A 676 -30.82 -17.03 19.71
C GLU A 676 -30.25 -15.83 20.49
N ASP A 677 -28.93 -15.65 20.46
CA ASP A 677 -28.20 -14.56 21.15
C ASP A 677 -28.24 -13.21 20.40
N GLN A 678 -28.90 -13.13 19.23
CA GLN A 678 -28.94 -11.88 18.45
C GLN A 678 -29.77 -10.79 19.12
N SER A 679 -29.20 -9.59 19.17
CA SER A 679 -29.80 -8.38 19.76
C SER A 679 -30.94 -7.76 18.95
N TYR A 680 -31.08 -8.10 17.67
CA TYR A 680 -32.14 -7.54 16.83
C TYR A 680 -33.50 -8.11 17.25
N ALA A 681 -34.48 -7.25 17.48
CA ALA A 681 -35.75 -7.71 18.07
C ALA A 681 -36.62 -8.48 17.07
N ASP A 682 -36.91 -7.88 15.91
CA ASP A 682 -37.92 -8.35 14.95
C ASP A 682 -37.30 -9.13 13.79
N PHE A 683 -36.89 -10.36 14.06
CA PHE A 683 -36.47 -11.29 13.01
C PHE A 683 -36.97 -12.71 13.24
N GLU A 684 -37.07 -13.48 12.15
CA GLU A 684 -37.25 -14.93 12.15
C GLU A 684 -36.08 -15.62 11.44
N VAL A 685 -35.91 -16.91 11.69
CA VAL A 685 -34.94 -17.78 10.99
C VAL A 685 -35.70 -18.90 10.30
N VAL A 686 -35.48 -19.04 8.99
CA VAL A 686 -36.04 -20.09 8.14
C VAL A 686 -34.91 -21.01 7.70
N LEU A 687 -34.83 -22.20 8.32
CA LEU A 687 -33.87 -23.24 7.96
C LEU A 687 -34.52 -24.24 7.01
N VAL A 688 -33.86 -24.54 5.90
CA VAL A 688 -34.35 -25.47 4.88
C VAL A 688 -33.38 -26.63 4.70
N ASN A 689 -33.76 -27.83 5.15
CA ASN A 689 -33.04 -29.06 4.88
C ASN A 689 -33.23 -29.47 3.42
N ASP A 690 -32.17 -29.36 2.61
CA ASP A 690 -32.15 -29.65 1.17
C ASP A 690 -31.91 -31.13 0.87
N GLY A 691 -32.67 -32.01 1.53
CA GLY A 691 -32.60 -33.45 1.31
C GLY A 691 -31.35 -34.15 1.87
N SER A 692 -30.92 -33.78 3.09
CA SER A 692 -29.80 -34.45 3.79
C SER A 692 -30.09 -35.94 4.05
N GLY A 693 -29.02 -36.71 4.24
CA GLY A 693 -29.06 -38.10 4.65
C GLY A 693 -29.72 -38.35 6.02
N PRO A 694 -29.89 -39.62 6.40
CA PRO A 694 -30.67 -39.99 7.59
C PRO A 694 -30.14 -39.40 8.90
N GLU A 695 -28.82 -39.36 9.08
CA GLU A 695 -28.19 -38.88 10.33
C GLU A 695 -28.39 -37.37 10.49
N ALA A 696 -28.05 -36.59 9.46
CA ALA A 696 -28.22 -35.14 9.48
C ALA A 696 -29.69 -34.72 9.55
N SER A 697 -30.59 -35.42 8.85
CA SER A 697 -32.03 -35.17 8.95
C SER A 697 -32.58 -35.47 10.34
N GLN A 698 -32.09 -36.51 11.02
CA GLN A 698 -32.51 -36.82 12.39
C GLN A 698 -32.06 -35.74 13.39
N GLU A 699 -30.87 -35.18 13.22
CA GLU A 699 -30.41 -34.06 14.06
C GLU A 699 -31.21 -32.78 13.77
N PHE A 700 -31.51 -32.51 12.49
CA PHE A 700 -32.36 -31.40 12.09
C PHE A 700 -33.76 -31.47 12.73
N ASP A 701 -34.40 -32.64 12.70
CA ASP A 701 -35.71 -32.86 13.33
C ASP A 701 -35.64 -32.74 14.87
N ARG A 702 -34.55 -33.20 15.49
CA ARG A 702 -34.31 -33.04 16.93
C ARG A 702 -34.19 -31.58 17.33
N MET A 703 -33.46 -30.79 16.54
CA MET A 703 -33.32 -29.35 16.75
C MET A 703 -34.67 -28.64 16.56
N ALA A 704 -35.42 -28.97 15.51
CA ALA A 704 -36.74 -28.43 15.25
C ALA A 704 -37.74 -28.70 16.40
N ALA A 705 -37.67 -29.88 17.02
CA ALA A 705 -38.53 -30.24 18.14
C ALA A 705 -38.21 -29.48 19.44
N ARG A 706 -36.96 -29.01 19.62
CA ARG A 706 -36.50 -28.32 20.84
C ARG A 706 -36.51 -26.81 20.71
N THR A 707 -36.43 -26.29 19.49
CA THR A 707 -36.40 -24.85 19.22
C THR A 707 -37.82 -24.33 19.02
N GLN A 708 -38.20 -23.25 19.71
CA GLN A 708 -39.51 -22.60 19.58
C GLN A 708 -39.38 -21.10 19.32
N GLY A 709 -40.47 -20.45 18.90
CA GLY A 709 -40.51 -19.01 18.72
C GLY A 709 -40.10 -18.57 17.32
N ARG A 710 -38.91 -17.98 17.18
CA ARG A 710 -38.48 -17.29 15.94
C ARG A 710 -37.92 -18.22 14.84
N PHE A 711 -37.84 -19.52 15.07
CA PHE A 711 -37.27 -20.49 14.13
C PHE A 711 -38.35 -21.29 13.40
N ARG A 712 -38.15 -21.50 12.10
CA ARG A 712 -38.99 -22.32 11.22
C ARG A 712 -38.11 -23.30 10.46
N PHE A 713 -38.44 -24.58 10.58
CA PHE A 713 -37.71 -25.68 9.96
C PHE A 713 -38.55 -26.25 8.82
N LEU A 714 -37.96 -26.36 7.63
CA LEU A 714 -38.59 -26.88 6.43
C LEU A 714 -37.67 -27.95 5.81
N THR A 715 -38.27 -28.89 5.08
CA THR A 715 -37.52 -29.92 4.34
C THR A 715 -37.99 -29.94 2.89
N THR A 716 -37.04 -29.98 1.96
CA THR A 716 -37.30 -30.07 0.51
C THR A 716 -36.58 -31.27 -0.09
N GLU A 717 -36.97 -31.66 -1.31
CA GLU A 717 -36.12 -32.50 -2.14
C GLU A 717 -34.82 -31.76 -2.48
N HIS A 718 -33.71 -32.50 -2.65
CA HIS A 718 -32.40 -31.93 -2.95
C HIS A 718 -32.39 -31.16 -4.28
N ARG A 719 -32.27 -29.83 -4.20
CA ARG A 719 -32.29 -28.88 -5.33
C ARG A 719 -31.02 -28.02 -5.42
N GLY A 720 -30.07 -28.26 -4.52
CA GLY A 720 -28.86 -27.50 -4.37
C GLY A 720 -29.07 -26.21 -3.55
N PRO A 721 -27.97 -25.56 -3.15
CA PRO A 721 -27.99 -24.43 -2.22
C PRO A 721 -28.86 -23.26 -2.72
N GLY A 722 -28.81 -22.93 -4.01
CA GLY A 722 -29.68 -21.91 -4.61
C GLY A 722 -31.18 -22.25 -4.52
N GLY A 723 -31.54 -23.53 -4.72
CA GLY A 723 -32.92 -24.00 -4.59
C GLY A 723 -33.44 -23.90 -3.16
N ALA A 724 -32.63 -24.31 -2.18
CA ALA A 724 -32.95 -24.22 -0.77
C ALA A 724 -33.09 -22.77 -0.28
N ARG A 725 -32.19 -21.87 -0.72
CA ARG A 725 -32.31 -20.41 -0.46
C ARG A 725 -33.58 -19.81 -1.04
N ASN A 726 -33.95 -20.19 -2.26
CA ASN A 726 -35.21 -19.75 -2.88
C ASN A 726 -36.43 -20.22 -2.07
N ALA A 727 -36.45 -21.48 -1.62
CA ALA A 727 -37.52 -22.01 -0.78
C ALA A 727 -37.60 -21.30 0.58
N ALA A 728 -36.46 -20.98 1.20
CA ALA A 728 -36.40 -20.20 2.43
C ALA A 728 -36.99 -18.79 2.23
N ALA A 729 -36.60 -18.11 1.14
CA ALA A 729 -37.09 -16.79 0.78
C ALA A 729 -38.60 -16.77 0.44
N GLU A 730 -39.14 -17.85 -0.13
CA GLU A 730 -40.58 -17.99 -0.39
C GLU A 730 -41.37 -18.15 0.92
N ALA A 731 -40.83 -18.88 1.89
CA ALA A 731 -41.47 -19.09 3.19
C ALA A 731 -41.31 -17.90 4.17
N ALA A 732 -40.35 -17.02 3.92
CA ALA A 732 -40.02 -15.86 4.74
C ALA A 732 -41.20 -14.88 4.89
N THR A 733 -41.23 -14.10 5.97
CA THR A 733 -42.25 -13.05 6.26
C THR A 733 -41.71 -11.62 6.44
N GLY A 734 -40.40 -11.43 6.64
CA GLY A 734 -39.77 -10.11 6.78
C GLY A 734 -39.51 -9.36 5.47
N ASP A 735 -39.65 -8.03 5.49
CA ASP A 735 -39.40 -7.15 4.34
C ASP A 735 -37.97 -7.23 3.81
N VAL A 736 -37.05 -7.63 4.67
CA VAL A 736 -35.62 -7.84 4.38
C VAL A 736 -35.27 -9.32 4.52
N LEU A 737 -34.48 -9.82 3.59
CA LEU A 737 -33.92 -11.18 3.62
C LEU A 737 -32.44 -11.09 4.01
N LEU A 738 -32.01 -11.98 4.89
CA LEU A 738 -30.60 -12.20 5.22
C LEU A 738 -30.25 -13.65 4.88
N PHE A 739 -29.49 -13.88 3.82
CA PHE A 739 -28.97 -15.21 3.52
C PHE A 739 -27.75 -15.49 4.38
N PHE A 740 -27.65 -16.70 4.91
CA PHE A 740 -26.55 -17.15 5.76
C PHE A 740 -26.34 -18.66 5.59
N ASP A 741 -25.10 -19.13 5.62
CA ASP A 741 -24.79 -20.55 5.44
C ASP A 741 -24.84 -21.33 6.76
N ALA A 742 -25.30 -22.60 6.70
CA ALA A 742 -25.44 -23.43 7.89
C ALA A 742 -24.10 -23.90 8.48
N ASP A 743 -23.01 -23.84 7.71
CA ASP A 743 -21.65 -24.15 8.14
C ASP A 743 -20.85 -22.89 8.54
N ASP A 744 -21.45 -21.71 8.58
CA ASP A 744 -20.80 -20.47 9.04
C ASP A 744 -21.17 -20.13 10.50
N LEU A 745 -20.51 -19.12 11.09
CA LEU A 745 -20.83 -18.65 12.45
C LEU A 745 -20.71 -17.13 12.59
N PRO A 746 -21.76 -16.40 13.01
CA PRO A 746 -21.66 -14.98 13.33
C PRO A 746 -20.61 -14.72 14.43
N LYS A 747 -19.79 -13.69 14.27
CA LYS A 747 -18.76 -13.35 15.27
C LYS A 747 -19.29 -12.61 16.50
N ARG A 748 -20.52 -12.05 16.39
CA ARG A 748 -21.06 -11.08 17.35
C ARG A 748 -22.57 -11.24 17.52
N GLY A 749 -23.07 -10.94 18.72
CA GLY A 749 -24.52 -10.89 19.04
C GLY A 749 -25.26 -9.68 18.43
N ASP A 750 -24.56 -8.77 17.77
CA ASP A 750 -25.13 -7.63 17.02
C ASP A 750 -25.02 -7.81 15.51
N PHE A 751 -24.78 -9.03 15.01
CA PHE A 751 -24.61 -9.33 13.59
C PHE A 751 -25.79 -8.84 12.73
N VAL A 752 -27.01 -9.26 13.07
CA VAL A 752 -28.23 -8.88 12.31
C VAL A 752 -28.45 -7.37 12.38
N THR A 753 -28.34 -6.79 13.58
CA THR A 753 -28.46 -5.33 13.80
C THR A 753 -27.47 -4.56 12.94
N THR A 754 -26.21 -4.98 12.91
CA THR A 754 -25.13 -4.32 12.15
C THR A 754 -25.41 -4.32 10.66
N LEU A 755 -25.87 -5.45 10.11
CA LEU A 755 -26.22 -5.57 8.69
C LEU A 755 -27.45 -4.73 8.31
N VAL A 756 -28.48 -4.68 9.16
CA VAL A 756 -29.66 -3.82 8.96
C VAL A 756 -29.25 -2.35 8.97
N LEU A 757 -28.44 -1.92 9.93
CA LEU A 757 -27.95 -0.54 10.01
C LEU A 757 -27.14 -0.16 8.76
N ALA A 758 -26.28 -1.07 8.28
CA ALA A 758 -25.50 -0.87 7.07
C ALA A 758 -26.39 -0.73 5.82
N LEU A 759 -27.42 -1.56 5.68
CA LEU A 759 -28.40 -1.48 4.58
C LEU A 759 -29.14 -0.13 4.60
N LEU A 760 -29.66 0.28 5.76
CA LEU A 760 -30.42 1.52 5.91
C LEU A 760 -29.55 2.78 5.71
N ARG A 761 -28.35 2.82 6.31
CA ARG A 761 -27.47 4.01 6.23
C ARG A 761 -26.85 4.22 4.84
N SER A 762 -26.46 3.14 4.17
CA SER A 762 -25.89 3.24 2.83
C SER A 762 -26.93 3.58 1.75
N GLY A 763 -28.20 3.26 2.00
CA GLY A 763 -29.26 3.31 0.98
C GLY A 763 -29.01 2.32 -0.15
N ALA A 764 -28.33 1.21 0.13
CA ALA A 764 -28.09 0.12 -0.80
C ALA A 764 -29.34 -0.77 -0.95
N ASP A 765 -29.38 -1.51 -2.05
CA ASP A 765 -30.40 -2.52 -2.29
C ASP A 765 -29.99 -3.89 -1.72
N CYS A 766 -28.67 -4.13 -1.67
CA CYS A 766 -28.04 -5.32 -1.12
C CYS A 766 -26.71 -4.94 -0.44
N VAL A 767 -26.43 -5.54 0.73
CA VAL A 767 -25.14 -5.48 1.41
C VAL A 767 -24.63 -6.90 1.60
N THR A 768 -23.46 -7.19 1.04
CA THR A 768 -22.66 -8.41 1.28
C THR A 768 -21.47 -8.06 2.17
N GLY A 769 -20.64 -9.01 2.59
CA GLY A 769 -19.52 -8.67 3.48
C GLY A 769 -18.26 -9.51 3.30
N SER A 770 -17.20 -9.02 3.94
CA SER A 770 -16.00 -9.78 4.23
C SER A 770 -16.30 -10.95 5.17
N TYR A 771 -15.45 -11.98 5.14
CA TYR A 771 -15.48 -13.09 6.09
C TYR A 771 -14.06 -13.56 6.39
N ASP A 772 -13.90 -14.22 7.54
CA ASP A 772 -12.65 -14.84 7.93
C ASP A 772 -12.78 -16.35 7.88
N THR A 773 -11.87 -17.01 7.18
CA THR A 773 -11.88 -18.45 6.96
C THR A 773 -11.23 -19.16 8.14
N VAL A 774 -11.87 -20.22 8.61
CA VAL A 774 -11.38 -21.12 9.66
C VAL A 774 -11.50 -22.57 9.19
N SER A 775 -10.75 -23.46 9.83
CA SER A 775 -10.78 -24.90 9.53
C SER A 775 -12.14 -25.53 9.90
N THR A 776 -12.57 -26.52 9.12
CA THR A 776 -13.86 -27.23 9.28
C THR A 776 -13.92 -28.07 10.57
N ASP A 777 -12.80 -28.40 11.20
CA ASP A 777 -12.79 -29.08 12.50
C ASP A 777 -13.22 -28.15 13.65
N ARG A 778 -13.21 -26.82 13.46
CA ARG A 778 -13.54 -25.82 14.47
C ARG A 778 -15.04 -25.54 14.53
N VAL A 779 -15.71 -26.16 15.50
CA VAL A 779 -17.14 -25.93 15.77
C VAL A 779 -17.40 -24.57 16.43
N LEU A 780 -16.51 -24.11 17.31
CA LEU A 780 -16.55 -22.78 17.93
C LEU A 780 -15.22 -22.04 17.66
N PRO A 781 -15.05 -21.47 16.46
CA PRO A 781 -13.83 -20.75 16.10
C PRO A 781 -13.64 -19.45 16.89
N THR A 782 -12.38 -19.03 16.99
CA THR A 782 -11.95 -17.74 17.53
C THR A 782 -11.06 -17.00 16.53
N GLU A 783 -10.69 -15.75 16.82
CA GLU A 783 -9.73 -14.99 16.00
C GLU A 783 -8.37 -15.69 15.83
N GLN A 784 -7.97 -16.56 16.76
CA GLN A 784 -6.73 -17.32 16.66
C GLN A 784 -6.80 -18.45 15.64
N ASP A 785 -8.01 -18.88 15.27
CA ASP A 785 -8.23 -19.97 14.30
C ASP A 785 -8.30 -19.46 12.85
N VAL A 786 -8.22 -18.14 12.62
CA VAL A 786 -8.34 -17.52 11.29
C VAL A 786 -7.11 -17.85 10.44
N THR A 787 -7.34 -18.53 9.33
CA THR A 787 -6.29 -18.93 8.38
C THR A 787 -6.16 -17.95 7.22
N SER A 788 -7.27 -17.35 6.79
CA SER A 788 -7.32 -16.37 5.72
C SER A 788 -8.55 -15.47 5.83
N ALA A 789 -8.59 -14.39 5.06
CA ALA A 789 -9.72 -13.47 4.98
C ALA A 789 -10.15 -13.25 3.53
N TYR A 790 -11.44 -13.05 3.30
CA TYR A 790 -11.98 -12.57 2.02
C TYR A 790 -12.53 -11.15 2.21
N ARG A 791 -12.17 -10.24 1.29
CA ARG A 791 -12.58 -8.83 1.36
C ARG A 791 -13.05 -8.36 -0.03
N PRO A 792 -14.36 -8.48 -0.33
CA PRO A 792 -14.88 -8.16 -1.65
C PRO A 792 -14.85 -6.67 -1.94
N LEU A 793 -14.54 -6.33 -3.19
CA LEU A 793 -14.49 -4.96 -3.69
C LEU A 793 -15.90 -4.31 -3.72
N GLY A 794 -16.90 -5.05 -4.20
CA GLY A 794 -18.24 -4.58 -4.51
C GLY A 794 -18.51 -4.56 -6.02
N ALA A 795 -19.43 -3.71 -6.47
CA ALA A 795 -19.97 -3.66 -7.84
C ALA A 795 -18.99 -3.16 -8.93
N CYS A 796 -17.77 -3.67 -8.96
CA CYS A 796 -16.83 -3.50 -10.07
C CYS A 796 -17.16 -4.56 -11.13
N LEU A 797 -18.04 -4.25 -12.07
CA LEU A 797 -18.51 -5.20 -13.09
C LEU A 797 -17.38 -5.67 -14.03
N GLU A 798 -16.40 -4.82 -14.29
CA GLU A 798 -15.24 -5.13 -15.13
C GLU A 798 -14.39 -6.26 -14.58
N ALA A 799 -14.26 -6.36 -13.25
CA ALA A 799 -13.60 -7.45 -12.56
C ALA A 799 -14.59 -8.56 -12.16
N GLY A 800 -15.76 -8.18 -11.65
CA GLY A 800 -16.85 -9.03 -11.15
C GLY A 800 -17.47 -9.97 -12.18
N PHE A 801 -17.10 -9.86 -13.45
CA PHE A 801 -17.46 -10.86 -14.45
C PHE A 801 -16.46 -12.03 -14.52
N PHE A 802 -15.19 -11.77 -14.22
CA PHE A 802 -14.08 -12.72 -14.36
C PHE A 802 -13.61 -13.30 -13.04
N GLU A 803 -13.88 -12.61 -11.94
CA GLU A 803 -13.49 -13.02 -10.59
C GLU A 803 -14.56 -12.53 -9.61
N ASN A 804 -14.77 -13.29 -8.54
CA ASN A 804 -15.77 -12.89 -7.55
C ASN A 804 -15.21 -11.78 -6.65
N VAL A 805 -15.42 -10.54 -7.07
CA VAL A 805 -15.19 -9.34 -6.25
C VAL A 805 -16.49 -8.76 -5.68
N LEU A 806 -17.63 -9.34 -6.05
CA LEU A 806 -18.94 -8.80 -5.74
C LEU A 806 -19.31 -9.07 -4.28
N GLY A 807 -19.02 -10.27 -3.77
CA GLY A 807 -19.43 -10.66 -2.42
C GLY A 807 -19.49 -12.16 -2.19
N ALA A 808 -20.24 -12.54 -1.17
CA ALA A 808 -20.47 -13.92 -0.76
C ALA A 808 -21.98 -14.20 -0.66
N ALA A 809 -22.35 -15.47 -0.58
CA ALA A 809 -23.74 -15.88 -0.38
C ALA A 809 -24.37 -15.30 0.89
N THR A 810 -23.57 -15.00 1.92
CA THR A 810 -24.01 -14.25 3.09
C THR A 810 -24.21 -12.78 2.75
N MET A 811 -25.48 -12.39 2.60
CA MET A 811 -25.90 -11.04 2.19
C MET A 811 -27.25 -10.66 2.77
N ILE A 812 -27.46 -9.36 3.01
CA ILE A 812 -28.74 -8.78 3.40
C ILE A 812 -29.28 -7.91 2.26
N LEU A 813 -30.56 -8.05 1.93
CA LEU A 813 -31.19 -7.32 0.84
C LEU A 813 -32.70 -7.20 1.01
N TRP A 814 -33.30 -6.21 0.34
CA TRP A 814 -34.76 -6.09 0.31
C TRP A 814 -35.39 -7.28 -0.41
N ARG A 815 -36.44 -7.86 0.17
CA ARG A 815 -37.20 -8.95 -0.48
C ARG A 815 -37.70 -8.55 -1.86
N SER A 816 -38.16 -7.31 -2.02
CA SER A 816 -38.61 -6.79 -3.32
C SER A 816 -37.52 -6.79 -4.38
N VAL A 817 -36.26 -6.59 -3.98
CA VAL A 817 -35.09 -6.66 -4.88
C VAL A 817 -34.84 -8.12 -5.25
N PHE A 818 -34.82 -9.03 -4.28
CA PHE A 818 -34.68 -10.47 -4.52
C PHE A 818 -35.71 -11.00 -5.52
N THR A 819 -36.99 -10.65 -5.35
CA THR A 819 -38.08 -11.04 -6.25
C THR A 819 -37.89 -10.48 -7.67
N ARG A 820 -37.40 -9.24 -7.79
CA ARG A 820 -37.16 -8.61 -9.11
C ARG A 820 -35.96 -9.22 -9.84
N VAL A 821 -34.90 -9.56 -9.11
CA VAL A 821 -33.73 -10.24 -9.68
C VAL A 821 -34.10 -11.64 -10.19
N GLY A 822 -35.00 -12.32 -9.48
CA GLY A 822 -35.54 -13.63 -9.89
C GLY A 822 -35.01 -14.82 -9.07
N GLY A 823 -34.42 -14.57 -7.91
CA GLY A 823 -33.85 -15.59 -7.03
C GLY A 823 -32.52 -16.18 -7.51
N PHE A 824 -31.96 -17.10 -6.73
CA PHE A 824 -30.71 -17.78 -7.06
C PHE A 824 -30.91 -18.78 -8.21
N PRO A 825 -29.90 -18.97 -9.10
CA PRO A 825 -29.96 -20.02 -10.09
C PRO A 825 -29.95 -21.40 -9.43
N THR A 826 -30.77 -22.32 -9.94
CA THR A 826 -30.93 -23.69 -9.41
C THR A 826 -30.13 -24.71 -10.23
N GLY A 827 -29.90 -25.91 -9.67
CA GLY A 827 -29.31 -27.04 -10.42
C GLY A 827 -27.78 -26.99 -10.55
N ARG A 828 -27.10 -26.31 -9.62
CA ARG A 828 -25.64 -26.29 -9.48
C ARG A 828 -25.24 -26.42 -8.01
N THR A 829 -24.01 -26.82 -7.77
CA THR A 829 -23.45 -27.05 -6.43
C THR A 829 -22.67 -25.86 -5.86
N SER A 830 -22.34 -24.85 -6.67
CA SER A 830 -21.59 -23.65 -6.26
C SER A 830 -21.74 -22.49 -7.25
N TRP A 831 -21.32 -21.29 -6.83
CA TRP A 831 -21.27 -20.03 -7.60
C TRP A 831 -22.65 -19.46 -7.99
N GLU A 832 -23.73 -19.92 -7.37
CA GLU A 832 -25.07 -19.35 -7.56
C GLU A 832 -25.18 -17.91 -7.04
N ASP A 833 -24.42 -17.58 -6.00
CA ASP A 833 -24.33 -16.26 -5.38
C ASP A 833 -23.62 -15.25 -6.27
N HIS A 834 -22.50 -15.64 -6.89
CA HIS A 834 -21.78 -14.80 -7.84
C HIS A 834 -22.66 -14.42 -9.05
N GLU A 835 -23.37 -15.39 -9.64
CA GLU A 835 -24.31 -15.11 -10.73
C GLU A 835 -25.48 -14.24 -10.28
N PHE A 836 -26.03 -14.48 -9.08
CA PHE A 836 -27.10 -13.65 -8.51
C PHE A 836 -26.66 -12.20 -8.31
N LEU A 837 -25.49 -11.97 -7.69
CA LEU A 837 -24.94 -10.64 -7.46
C LEU A 837 -24.60 -9.92 -8.78
N LEU A 838 -24.13 -10.66 -9.78
CA LEU A 838 -23.89 -10.10 -11.11
C LEU A 838 -25.20 -9.66 -11.78
N GLN A 839 -26.26 -10.48 -11.70
CA GLN A 839 -27.60 -10.10 -12.19
C GLN A 839 -28.17 -8.90 -11.45
N LEU A 840 -28.00 -8.84 -10.13
CA LEU A 840 -28.41 -7.70 -9.31
C LEU A 840 -27.75 -6.41 -9.81
N CYS A 841 -26.44 -6.43 -10.07
CA CYS A 841 -25.72 -5.29 -10.60
C CYS A 841 -26.16 -4.92 -12.03
N PHE A 842 -26.33 -5.89 -12.94
CA PHE A 842 -26.80 -5.62 -14.33
C PHE A 842 -28.21 -5.03 -14.39
N GLN A 843 -29.05 -5.30 -13.38
CA GLN A 843 -30.38 -4.69 -13.27
C GLN A 843 -30.34 -3.28 -12.63
N GLY A 844 -29.16 -2.76 -12.30
CA GLY A 844 -28.96 -1.41 -11.77
C GLY A 844 -29.23 -1.26 -10.27
N PHE A 845 -29.35 -2.37 -9.54
CA PHE A 845 -29.46 -2.33 -8.07
C PHE A 845 -28.11 -2.02 -7.43
N LYS A 846 -28.15 -1.32 -6.29
CA LYS A 846 -26.98 -0.88 -5.55
C LYS A 846 -26.48 -1.98 -4.62
N LEU A 847 -25.27 -2.45 -4.89
CA LEU A 847 -24.53 -3.39 -4.04
C LEU A 847 -23.46 -2.64 -3.24
N GLU A 848 -23.45 -2.84 -1.93
CA GLU A 848 -22.37 -2.43 -1.03
C GLU A 848 -21.72 -3.65 -0.38
N THR A 849 -20.47 -3.49 0.07
CA THR A 849 -19.79 -4.54 0.83
C THR A 849 -19.37 -4.07 2.21
N PHE A 850 -19.53 -4.93 3.20
CA PHE A 850 -19.16 -4.67 4.57
C PHE A 850 -17.65 -4.88 4.75
N PRO A 851 -16.90 -3.89 5.30
CA PRO A 851 -15.45 -3.94 5.36
C PRO A 851 -14.92 -5.02 6.30
N GLU A 852 -15.50 -5.16 7.50
CA GLU A 852 -15.04 -6.13 8.51
C GLU A 852 -15.67 -7.51 8.33
N ALA A 853 -14.95 -8.55 8.74
CA ALA A 853 -15.49 -9.90 8.77
C ALA A 853 -16.50 -10.04 9.90
N LEU A 854 -17.78 -10.22 9.56
CA LEU A 854 -18.87 -10.33 10.54
C LEU A 854 -19.20 -11.77 10.95
N PHE A 855 -18.67 -12.74 10.21
CA PHE A 855 -18.83 -14.17 10.48
C PHE A 855 -17.53 -14.93 10.15
N TYR A 856 -17.41 -16.12 10.74
CA TYR A 856 -16.42 -17.11 10.37
C TYR A 856 -16.97 -18.00 9.27
N HIS A 857 -16.22 -18.14 8.19
CA HIS A 857 -16.50 -19.07 7.12
C HIS A 857 -15.74 -20.38 7.35
N ARG A 858 -16.44 -21.52 7.42
CA ARG A 858 -15.78 -22.83 7.59
C ARG A 858 -15.48 -23.43 6.23
N GLY A 859 -14.23 -23.28 5.78
CA GLY A 859 -13.80 -23.74 4.48
C GLY A 859 -12.36 -24.24 4.51
N ASN A 860 -12.11 -25.34 3.81
CA ASN A 860 -10.75 -25.76 3.50
C ASN A 860 -10.36 -25.12 2.15
N PRO A 861 -9.15 -24.53 1.98
CA PRO A 861 -8.70 -23.99 0.69
C PRO A 861 -8.78 -24.97 -0.50
N SER A 862 -9.05 -26.26 -0.26
CA SER A 862 -9.18 -27.31 -1.26
C SER A 862 -10.61 -27.82 -1.55
N ASP A 863 -11.65 -27.49 -0.77
CA ASP A 863 -12.86 -28.35 -0.76
C ASP A 863 -14.05 -27.94 -1.67
N ARG A 864 -14.34 -26.66 -1.92
CA ARG A 864 -15.46 -26.24 -2.81
C ARG A 864 -15.01 -25.78 -4.21
N ASP A 865 -13.85 -25.13 -4.33
CA ASP A 865 -13.32 -24.66 -5.62
C ASP A 865 -12.78 -25.79 -6.51
N GLN A 866 -12.31 -26.90 -5.92
CA GLN A 866 -11.83 -28.06 -6.70
C GLN A 866 -12.97 -28.94 -7.24
N GLN A 867 -14.15 -28.87 -6.61
CA GLN A 867 -15.35 -29.61 -7.06
C GLN A 867 -16.22 -28.81 -8.02
N ALA A 868 -16.08 -27.48 -8.03
CA ALA A 868 -16.76 -26.61 -8.99
C ALA A 868 -16.21 -26.82 -10.40
N ASN A 869 -17.08 -26.80 -11.41
CA ASN A 869 -16.66 -26.85 -12.81
C ASN A 869 -16.56 -25.41 -13.37
N PRO A 870 -15.35 -24.85 -13.55
CA PRO A 870 -15.19 -23.45 -13.96
C PRO A 870 -15.80 -23.19 -15.35
N PHE A 871 -15.74 -24.18 -16.26
CA PHE A 871 -16.31 -24.05 -17.59
C PHE A 871 -17.84 -23.86 -17.54
N LEU A 872 -18.53 -24.65 -16.72
CA LEU A 872 -19.99 -24.52 -16.57
C LEU A 872 -20.38 -23.19 -15.93
N HIS A 873 -19.60 -22.73 -14.94
CA HIS A 873 -19.76 -21.43 -14.30
C HIS A 873 -19.65 -20.28 -15.32
N TYR A 874 -18.51 -20.18 -16.00
CA TYR A 874 -18.30 -19.11 -16.99
C TYR A 874 -19.28 -19.21 -18.15
N ARG A 875 -19.64 -20.41 -18.62
CA ARG A 875 -20.69 -20.55 -19.66
C ARG A 875 -22.01 -19.94 -19.21
N SER A 876 -22.37 -20.07 -17.94
CA SER A 876 -23.56 -19.43 -17.37
C SER A 876 -23.41 -17.91 -17.33
N LEU A 877 -22.29 -17.40 -16.81
CA LEU A 877 -22.01 -15.96 -16.78
C LEU A 877 -22.01 -15.34 -18.18
N PHE A 878 -21.43 -16.00 -19.18
CA PHE A 878 -21.45 -15.54 -20.58
C PHE A 878 -22.87 -15.52 -21.17
N ALA A 879 -23.75 -16.43 -20.78
CA ALA A 879 -25.15 -16.37 -21.19
C ALA A 879 -25.85 -15.12 -20.62
N GLN A 880 -25.42 -14.63 -19.46
CA GLN A 880 -25.95 -13.41 -18.85
C GLN A 880 -25.55 -12.13 -19.58
N LEU A 881 -24.46 -12.10 -20.35
CA LEU A 881 -24.06 -10.91 -21.12
C LEU A 881 -25.12 -10.45 -22.11
N GLN A 882 -25.97 -11.36 -22.60
CA GLN A 882 -27.07 -11.01 -23.51
C GLN A 882 -28.13 -10.11 -22.84
N ARG A 883 -28.18 -10.12 -21.50
CA ARG A 883 -29.12 -9.34 -20.68
C ARG A 883 -28.45 -8.11 -20.06
N ALA A 884 -27.13 -7.99 -20.17
CA ALA A 884 -26.39 -6.86 -19.63
C ALA A 884 -26.74 -5.57 -20.39
N PRO A 885 -26.88 -4.42 -19.71
CA PRO A 885 -26.99 -3.13 -20.37
C PRO A 885 -25.83 -2.87 -21.33
N SER A 886 -26.09 -2.24 -22.48
CA SER A 886 -25.06 -2.00 -23.49
C SER A 886 -23.88 -1.18 -22.98
N ALA A 887 -24.12 -0.28 -22.02
CA ALA A 887 -23.07 0.52 -21.38
C ALA A 887 -22.12 -0.36 -20.52
N ASP A 888 -22.68 -1.30 -19.74
CA ASP A 888 -21.88 -2.21 -18.92
C ASP A 888 -21.09 -3.19 -19.78
N LEU A 889 -21.70 -3.71 -20.84
CA LEU A 889 -21.02 -4.55 -21.82
C LEU A 889 -19.86 -3.79 -22.48
N ALA A 890 -20.07 -2.53 -22.88
CA ALA A 890 -19.03 -1.70 -23.46
C ALA A 890 -17.86 -1.47 -22.48
N ARG A 891 -18.15 -1.27 -21.18
CA ARG A 891 -17.12 -1.14 -20.13
C ARG A 891 -16.31 -2.42 -19.96
N ILE A 892 -16.97 -3.58 -19.85
CA ILE A 892 -16.31 -4.89 -19.72
C ILE A 892 -15.42 -5.17 -20.94
N ILE A 893 -15.93 -4.94 -22.16
CA ILE A 893 -15.16 -5.13 -23.40
C ILE A 893 -14.00 -4.14 -23.50
N ALA A 894 -14.19 -2.87 -23.14
CA ALA A 894 -13.12 -1.87 -23.17
C ALA A 894 -12.00 -2.22 -22.18
N ALA A 895 -12.36 -2.66 -20.97
CA ALA A 895 -11.40 -3.08 -19.97
C ALA A 895 -10.58 -4.29 -20.44
N VAL A 896 -11.20 -5.34 -20.98
CA VAL A 896 -10.48 -6.60 -21.26
C VAL A 896 -10.02 -6.72 -22.72
N GLY A 897 -10.85 -6.32 -23.67
CA GLY A 897 -10.60 -6.48 -25.11
C GLY A 897 -9.75 -5.36 -25.72
N GLY A 898 -9.88 -4.13 -25.24
CA GLY A 898 -9.13 -2.97 -25.75
C GLY A 898 -7.61 -3.18 -25.76
N PRO A 899 -6.98 -3.54 -24.64
CA PRO A 899 -5.55 -3.80 -24.55
C PRO A 899 -5.09 -4.91 -25.52
N MET A 900 -5.85 -6.01 -25.62
CA MET A 900 -5.54 -7.13 -26.52
C MET A 900 -5.60 -6.74 -28.00
N LEU A 901 -6.57 -5.89 -28.39
CA LEU A 901 -6.72 -5.41 -29.76
C LEU A 901 -5.56 -4.48 -30.16
N VAL A 902 -5.12 -3.60 -29.25
CA VAL A 902 -3.99 -2.70 -29.50
C VAL A 902 -2.68 -3.50 -29.59
N ALA A 903 -2.45 -4.46 -28.69
CA ALA A 903 -1.25 -5.31 -28.72
C ALA A 903 -1.09 -6.07 -30.05
N ARG A 904 -2.19 -6.55 -30.65
CA ARG A 904 -2.18 -7.25 -31.96
C ARG A 904 -1.98 -6.32 -33.15
N SER A 905 -2.25 -5.03 -33.03
CA SER A 905 -2.14 -4.05 -34.13
C SER A 905 -0.70 -3.60 -34.42
N GLY A 906 0.30 -4.13 -33.71
CA GLY A 906 1.72 -3.79 -33.90
C GLY A 906 2.11 -2.40 -33.41
N ILE A 907 1.17 -1.65 -32.82
CA ILE A 907 1.42 -0.38 -32.14
C ILE A 907 1.76 -0.70 -30.68
N GLY A 908 2.97 -1.19 -30.39
CA GLY A 908 3.46 -1.22 -29.00
C GLY A 908 4.33 -2.39 -28.55
N THR A 909 4.55 -3.43 -29.34
CA THR A 909 5.51 -4.48 -28.98
C THR A 909 6.37 -4.86 -30.18
N THR A 910 7.60 -4.35 -30.21
CA THR A 910 8.66 -4.87 -31.07
C THR A 910 9.02 -6.28 -30.60
N HIS A 911 8.31 -7.30 -31.08
CA HIS A 911 8.90 -8.64 -31.16
C HIS A 911 9.82 -8.65 -32.38
N THR A 912 11.12 -8.61 -32.13
CA THR A 912 12.13 -9.12 -33.05
C THR A 912 11.86 -10.63 -33.23
N PRO A 913 11.55 -11.13 -34.43
CA PRO A 913 11.44 -12.56 -34.64
C PRO A 913 12.86 -13.13 -34.72
N GLY A 914 13.24 -13.90 -33.69
CA GLY A 914 14.58 -14.48 -33.56
C GLY A 914 14.53 -15.95 -33.18
N ARG A 915 14.31 -16.79 -34.21
CA ARG A 915 14.55 -18.26 -34.34
C ARG A 915 13.89 -19.21 -33.35
#